data_AF-A0A9N8WHP0-F1
#
_entry.id   AF-A0A9N8WHP0-F1
#
_cell.length_a   1.000
_cell.length_b   1.000
_cell.length_c   1.000
_cell.angle_alpha   90.00
_cell.angle_beta   90.00
_cell.angle_gamma   90.00
#
_symmetry.space_group_name_H-M   'P 1'
#
loop_
_entity.id
_entity.type
_entity.pdbx_description
1 polymer ?
#
loop_
_entity_poly.entity_id
_entity_poly.type
_entity_poly.pdbx_seq_one_letter_code
_entity_poly.pdbx_strand_id
1 'polypeptide(L)'
;MKRPSLSAFLLLCISLSPNVLLSHSHRIRLPNYGADLPQQRYDSLPVHEYVYSSSRTTNPTSIAEEYARKHLSAADLVTKNAYKSEHNGNTICTHSCHMNITTDNRIKDEENTNQFVIGSKRRRSSNTARYNRGPCHNQRPYNVGRHIRDYGHMPRLTPVEALQRFAQHINLEIVRPSTITTKSSFDSSPVYQLSNVPFALSDVIIKEAYIAVSAYTLEPVWDLTWEMEENWYHAQINMYSGRIHAIMDWVSDAMYTIYPLGLNDPSEGDRKTVIDPHDIISSPGGWHTQGKVNYTSTIGNNVYAHENLAGNWEWKDNYRPEGGPDLVFDFPLNLTDRPKDYIDSSVTNLFYWNNMIHDLFYRYGFNEVAGNFQQTNHGKGGKEKDAVIANAQDGSGYNNANFATPPDGQHGKMRMYVWDVVKPWRDGDLESGIVIHEYSHGISTRLTGGPANSGCLGWGESGGMGEGWGDFFATILRVKPSMDRTVEFGMGDWANGGEGIRRYKYSTSIKTNPETFIWLGKPGYWGVHAKGAVWANMLYEVFWNLVDKHGFTTQWFPPTSTDSDDLLSWYTFSPSSTTHKYPKHGNTLILQLVLDGMKLQPCRPTFINARDAILQADKVLTGGENSCEIWKAFAKRGLGTKAKIVGGTPWGGGERKESYQIPKQCSEDDYYYYDYSELN
;
A
#
# COMPACT_ATOMS: atom_id res chain seq x y z
N MET A 1 38.40 -46.14 -62.28
CA MET A 1 37.41 -46.17 -61.17
C MET A 1 36.79 -44.79 -61.03
N LYS A 2 35.52 -44.72 -60.62
CA LYS A 2 34.51 -43.69 -60.97
C LYS A 2 34.85 -42.23 -60.56
N ARG A 3 34.32 -41.31 -61.37
CA ARG A 3 34.55 -39.85 -61.45
C ARG A 3 33.87 -39.00 -60.34
N PRO A 4 34.32 -37.74 -60.15
CA PRO A 4 33.86 -36.73 -59.17
C PRO A 4 32.92 -35.65 -59.79
N SER A 5 32.27 -34.81 -58.97
CA SER A 5 31.73 -33.47 -59.35
C SER A 5 31.12 -32.77 -58.11
N LEU A 6 31.63 -31.63 -57.62
CA LEU A 6 31.47 -30.22 -58.03
C LEU A 6 30.49 -29.44 -57.14
N SER A 7 30.98 -28.31 -56.66
CA SER A 7 30.26 -27.20 -56.02
C SER A 7 29.24 -26.55 -56.97
N ALA A 8 28.13 -26.06 -56.42
CA ALA A 8 27.41 -24.91 -56.98
C ALA A 8 26.47 -24.28 -55.94
N PHE A 9 26.57 -22.95 -55.83
CA PHE A 9 25.56 -22.03 -55.34
C PHE A 9 24.14 -22.41 -55.76
N LEU A 10 23.14 -22.25 -54.88
CA LEU A 10 21.83 -21.77 -55.33
C LEU A 10 21.02 -21.11 -54.22
N LEU A 11 20.46 -19.96 -54.62
CA LEU A 11 19.42 -19.16 -54.00
C LEU A 11 18.35 -19.99 -53.26
N LEU A 12 18.06 -19.62 -52.02
CA LEU A 12 16.76 -19.92 -51.43
C LEU A 12 15.75 -18.88 -51.93
N CYS A 13 14.99 -19.25 -52.97
CA CYS A 13 13.66 -18.72 -53.18
C CYS A 13 12.76 -19.27 -52.07
N ILE A 14 12.38 -18.43 -51.12
CA ILE A 14 11.26 -18.71 -50.21
C ILE A 14 9.99 -18.40 -50.99
N SER A 15 9.29 -19.46 -51.39
CA SER A 15 7.94 -19.39 -51.92
C SER A 15 6.97 -18.95 -50.84
N LEU A 16 6.26 -17.85 -51.10
CA LEU A 16 5.05 -17.47 -50.39
C LEU A 16 3.99 -18.58 -50.50
N SER A 17 3.47 -19.01 -49.36
CA SER A 17 2.07 -19.41 -49.20
C SER A 17 1.60 -19.09 -47.78
N PRO A 18 0.32 -18.74 -47.62
CA PRO A 18 -0.15 -17.81 -46.59
C PRO A 18 -0.79 -18.53 -45.40
N ASN A 19 -1.00 -17.77 -44.32
CA ASN A 19 -1.81 -18.11 -43.14
C ASN A 19 -1.27 -19.22 -42.22
N VAL A 20 -0.42 -18.82 -41.27
CA VAL A 20 -0.58 -19.16 -39.85
C VAL A 20 -0.03 -17.98 -39.03
N LEU A 21 -0.82 -16.92 -38.86
CA LEU A 21 -0.67 -16.05 -37.69
C LEU A 21 -1.23 -16.86 -36.52
N LEU A 22 -0.35 -17.47 -35.73
CA LEU A 22 -0.71 -18.03 -34.43
C LEU A 22 -1.17 -16.86 -33.54
N SER A 23 -2.48 -16.70 -33.43
CA SER A 23 -3.12 -15.98 -32.34
C SER A 23 -2.80 -16.72 -31.05
N HIS A 24 -1.90 -16.16 -30.25
CA HIS A 24 -1.88 -16.41 -28.81
C HIS A 24 -2.07 -15.04 -28.17
N SER A 25 -3.32 -14.59 -28.11
CA SER A 25 -3.72 -13.48 -27.24
C SER A 25 -3.57 -13.96 -25.80
N HIS A 26 -2.43 -13.62 -25.18
CA HIS A 26 -2.29 -13.75 -23.74
C HIS A 26 -3.21 -12.71 -23.10
N ARG A 27 -4.17 -13.14 -22.25
CA ARG A 27 -4.99 -12.24 -21.42
C ARG A 27 -4.06 -11.41 -20.54
N ILE A 28 -4.01 -10.10 -20.76
CA ILE A 28 -3.21 -9.18 -19.95
C ILE A 28 -4.13 -8.68 -18.84
N ARG A 29 -3.98 -9.20 -17.62
CA ARG A 29 -4.79 -8.74 -16.48
C ARG A 29 -4.12 -7.51 -15.89
N LEU A 30 -4.85 -6.41 -15.80
CA LEU A 30 -4.40 -5.17 -15.15
C LEU A 30 -5.41 -4.80 -14.07
N PRO A 31 -4.97 -4.37 -12.89
CA PRO A 31 -5.88 -3.91 -11.87
C PRO A 31 -6.60 -2.64 -12.29
N ASN A 32 -7.86 -2.55 -11.88
CA ASN A 32 -8.60 -1.30 -11.95
C ASN A 32 -8.03 -0.33 -10.90
N TYR A 33 -7.60 0.86 -11.34
CA TYR A 33 -7.15 1.92 -10.44
C TYR A 33 -7.61 3.28 -10.94
N GLY A 34 -7.78 4.26 -10.03
CA GLY A 34 -8.22 5.61 -10.36
C GLY A 34 -7.93 6.60 -9.24
N ALA A 35 -8.15 7.90 -9.48
CA ALA A 35 -7.98 8.95 -8.46
C ALA A 35 -8.95 8.75 -7.27
N ASP A 36 -8.48 9.08 -6.04
CA ASP A 36 -9.15 8.86 -4.74
C ASP A 36 -10.52 9.58 -4.53
N LEU A 37 -11.11 10.16 -5.57
CA LEU A 37 -12.39 10.87 -5.51
C LEU A 37 -13.45 10.20 -6.39
N PRO A 38 -14.75 10.29 -6.04
CA PRO A 38 -15.84 9.83 -6.91
C PRO A 38 -15.69 10.46 -8.30
N GLN A 39 -15.45 9.64 -9.32
CA GLN A 39 -15.22 10.15 -10.66
C GLN A 39 -16.53 10.63 -11.27
N GLN A 40 -16.62 11.93 -11.52
CA GLN A 40 -17.63 12.51 -12.41
C GLN A 40 -16.96 12.83 -13.75
N ARG A 41 -17.58 12.36 -14.84
CA ARG A 41 -17.17 12.68 -16.20
C ARG A 41 -17.61 14.11 -16.53
N TYR A 42 -16.66 14.95 -16.95
CA TYR A 42 -16.95 16.27 -17.53
C TYR A 42 -16.55 16.25 -19.01
N ASP A 43 -17.53 16.34 -19.91
CA ASP A 43 -17.29 16.42 -21.35
C ASP A 43 -16.72 17.80 -21.71
N SER A 44 -15.69 17.85 -22.57
CA SER A 44 -15.21 19.13 -23.12
C SER A 44 -16.18 19.63 -24.21
N LEU A 45 -16.34 20.95 -24.35
CA LEU A 45 -17.13 21.59 -25.41
C LEU A 45 -16.25 22.14 -26.54
N PRO A 46 -16.78 22.32 -27.78
CA PRO A 46 -16.01 22.78 -28.93
C PRO A 46 -15.44 24.20 -28.73
N VAL A 47 -14.15 24.38 -29.02
CA VAL A 47 -13.42 25.66 -28.90
C VAL A 47 -13.95 26.75 -29.87
N HIS A 48 -14.84 26.42 -30.80
CA HIS A 48 -15.24 27.32 -31.89
C HIS A 48 -16.49 28.17 -31.61
N GLU A 49 -17.23 27.96 -30.52
CA GLU A 49 -18.34 28.87 -30.14
C GLU A 49 -17.86 30.25 -29.64
N TYR A 50 -16.55 30.45 -29.51
CA TYR A 50 -15.93 31.68 -29.01
C TYR A 50 -15.31 32.60 -30.08
N VAL A 51 -15.62 32.37 -31.36
CA VAL A 51 -15.07 33.19 -32.45
C VAL A 51 -16.07 34.25 -32.88
N TYR A 52 -15.90 35.49 -32.37
CA TYR A 52 -16.04 36.80 -33.06
C TYR A 52 -15.66 37.88 -32.00
N SER A 53 -14.73 38.81 -32.15
CA SER A 53 -14.10 39.46 -33.31
C SER A 53 -12.69 39.97 -32.94
N SER A 54 -11.78 39.95 -33.92
CA SER A 54 -10.48 40.64 -34.01
C SER A 54 -9.66 40.91 -32.73
N SER A 55 -8.48 40.28 -32.69
CA SER A 55 -7.28 40.64 -31.92
C SER A 55 -7.35 40.46 -30.39
N ARG A 56 -7.22 39.21 -29.93
CA ARG A 56 -6.38 38.77 -28.79
C ARG A 56 -6.59 37.27 -28.57
N THR A 57 -5.50 36.57 -28.30
CA THR A 57 -5.47 35.18 -27.85
C THR A 57 -6.39 35.00 -26.65
N THR A 58 -7.52 34.30 -26.83
CA THR A 58 -8.44 33.97 -25.75
C THR A 58 -7.85 32.81 -24.95
N ASN A 59 -7.59 33.06 -23.68
CA ASN A 59 -6.98 32.10 -22.75
C ASN A 59 -7.98 30.95 -22.47
N PRO A 60 -7.57 29.67 -22.57
CA PRO A 60 -8.39 28.50 -22.18
C PRO A 60 -9.11 28.67 -20.82
N THR A 61 -8.48 29.40 -19.91
CA THR A 61 -9.00 29.83 -18.61
C THR A 61 -10.35 30.56 -18.70
N SER A 62 -10.51 31.47 -19.67
CA SER A 62 -11.73 32.29 -19.81
C SER A 62 -12.94 31.49 -20.31
N ILE A 63 -12.69 30.44 -21.08
CA ILE A 63 -13.70 29.51 -21.60
C ILE A 63 -14.19 28.60 -20.46
N ALA A 64 -13.28 28.12 -19.60
CA ALA A 64 -13.61 27.34 -18.42
C ALA A 64 -14.43 28.13 -17.37
N GLU A 65 -14.19 29.43 -17.22
CA GLU A 65 -14.93 30.31 -16.32
C GLU A 65 -16.40 30.51 -16.72
N GLU A 66 -16.70 30.55 -18.02
CA GLU A 66 -18.08 30.69 -18.49
C GLU A 66 -18.87 29.37 -18.43
N TYR A 67 -18.18 28.24 -18.66
CA TYR A 67 -18.73 26.89 -18.51
C TYR A 67 -19.32 26.67 -17.11
N ALA A 68 -18.51 26.89 -16.07
CA ALA A 68 -18.92 26.67 -14.69
C ALA A 68 -20.05 27.60 -14.23
N ARG A 69 -20.11 28.82 -14.77
CA ARG A 69 -21.14 29.81 -14.44
C ARG A 69 -22.51 29.45 -15.01
N LYS A 70 -22.56 28.76 -16.16
CA LYS A 70 -23.83 28.44 -16.86
C LYS A 70 -24.42 27.07 -16.48
N HIS A 71 -23.59 26.10 -16.07
CA HIS A 71 -24.02 24.69 -16.04
C HIS A 71 -23.90 23.99 -14.69
N LEU A 72 -23.25 24.59 -13.68
CA LEU A 72 -23.21 24.03 -12.33
C LEU A 72 -24.28 24.68 -11.46
N SER A 73 -25.15 23.86 -10.85
CA SER A 73 -26.16 24.34 -9.90
C SER A 73 -25.61 24.38 -8.48
N ALA A 74 -26.25 25.15 -7.59
CA ALA A 74 -25.89 25.19 -6.17
C ALA A 74 -25.99 23.81 -5.48
N ALA A 75 -26.75 22.86 -6.03
CA ALA A 75 -26.84 21.50 -5.50
C ALA A 75 -25.65 20.61 -5.89
N ASP A 76 -24.98 20.91 -7.01
CA ASP A 76 -23.81 20.17 -7.50
C ASP A 76 -22.50 20.61 -6.80
N LEU A 77 -22.58 21.66 -5.98
CA LEU A 77 -21.45 22.38 -5.39
C LEU A 77 -21.46 22.40 -3.85
N VAL A 78 -22.34 21.62 -3.22
CA VAL A 78 -22.40 21.46 -1.75
C VAL A 78 -21.87 20.08 -1.38
N THR A 79 -20.68 20.02 -0.77
CA THR A 79 -20.33 18.89 0.10
C THR A 79 -21.31 18.85 1.26
N LYS A 80 -22.22 17.85 1.29
CA LYS A 80 -23.05 17.56 2.46
C LYS A 80 -22.18 17.01 3.58
N ASN A 81 -21.52 17.88 4.34
CA ASN A 81 -21.13 17.56 5.71
C ASN A 81 -22.27 17.98 6.63
N ALA A 82 -23.20 17.06 6.87
CA ALA A 82 -24.17 17.17 7.95
C ALA A 82 -24.37 15.78 8.57
N TYR A 83 -23.69 15.53 9.70
CA TYR A 83 -24.07 14.45 10.61
C TYR A 83 -25.38 14.86 11.32
N LYS A 84 -26.36 13.94 11.32
CA LYS A 84 -27.45 13.95 12.30
C LYS A 84 -27.01 13.06 13.46
N SER A 85 -26.77 13.64 14.63
CA SER A 85 -26.88 12.88 15.89
C SER A 85 -28.32 12.97 16.37
N GLU A 86 -29.00 11.83 16.51
CA GLU A 86 -30.20 11.76 17.32
C GLU A 86 -29.80 11.83 18.79
N HIS A 87 -29.66 13.06 19.30
CA HIS A 87 -30.03 13.43 20.67
C HIS A 87 -29.77 14.93 20.88
N ASN A 88 -30.82 15.63 21.32
CA ASN A 88 -30.87 16.99 21.88
C ASN A 88 -30.89 18.15 20.87
N GLY A 89 -32.12 18.62 20.58
CA GLY A 89 -32.42 19.74 19.70
C GLY A 89 -31.91 21.09 20.20
N ASN A 90 -30.73 21.48 19.71
CA ASN A 90 -30.25 22.86 19.70
C ASN A 90 -29.68 23.24 18.32
N THR A 91 -29.93 24.50 17.94
CA THR A 91 -29.59 25.15 16.67
C THR A 91 -28.09 25.05 16.33
N ILE A 92 -27.76 24.58 15.12
CA ILE A 92 -26.41 24.65 14.54
C ILE A 92 -26.43 25.63 13.37
N CYS A 93 -25.55 26.62 13.42
CA CYS A 93 -25.30 27.56 12.32
C CYS A 93 -24.76 26.81 11.09
N THR A 94 -25.44 26.94 9.94
CA THR A 94 -24.90 26.52 8.64
C THR A 94 -23.91 27.56 8.14
N HIS A 95 -22.60 27.27 8.20
CA HIS A 95 -21.61 27.99 7.40
C HIS A 95 -21.89 27.73 5.92
N SER A 96 -22.49 28.69 5.23
CA SER A 96 -22.60 28.66 3.78
C SER A 96 -21.33 29.29 3.19
N CYS A 97 -20.35 28.46 2.83
CA CYS A 97 -19.23 28.91 2.00
C CYS A 97 -19.73 29.04 0.56
N HIS A 98 -19.73 30.26 0.02
CA HIS A 98 -19.92 30.49 -1.40
C HIS A 98 -18.55 30.39 -2.08
N MET A 99 -18.40 29.45 -3.01
CA MET A 99 -17.15 29.23 -3.75
C MET A 99 -17.19 30.00 -5.09
N ASN A 100 -16.23 30.92 -5.29
CA ASN A 100 -15.95 31.51 -6.61
C ASN A 100 -14.74 30.80 -7.26
N ILE A 101 -14.79 30.63 -8.57
CA ILE A 101 -13.65 30.15 -9.39
C ILE A 101 -12.75 31.36 -9.65
N THR A 102 -11.46 31.25 -9.31
CA THR A 102 -10.45 32.29 -9.50
C THR A 102 -9.23 31.72 -10.21
N THR A 103 -8.65 32.51 -11.11
CA THR A 103 -7.59 32.06 -12.02
C THR A 103 -6.29 32.86 -11.87
N ASP A 104 -6.21 33.72 -10.84
CA ASP A 104 -5.04 34.55 -10.60
C ASP A 104 -4.21 34.01 -9.43
N ASN A 105 -2.96 33.68 -9.70
CA ASN A 105 -2.00 33.10 -8.74
C ASN A 105 -1.37 34.19 -7.85
N ARG A 106 -2.18 35.13 -7.34
CA ARG A 106 -1.71 36.21 -6.46
C ARG A 106 -2.42 36.16 -5.12
N ILE A 107 -1.79 35.52 -4.14
CA ILE A 107 -1.98 35.91 -2.74
C ILE A 107 -1.31 37.29 -2.62
N LYS A 108 -2.11 38.34 -2.55
CA LYS A 108 -1.66 39.63 -1.99
C LYS A 108 -2.21 39.73 -0.59
N ASP A 109 -1.36 39.46 0.39
CA ASP A 109 -1.39 40.21 1.64
C ASP A 109 -1.18 41.68 1.27
N GLU A 110 -2.17 42.55 1.54
CA GLU A 110 -1.94 43.93 1.95
C GLU A 110 -3.28 44.63 2.30
N GLU A 111 -3.18 45.46 3.33
CA GLU A 111 -4.22 46.15 4.07
C GLU A 111 -5.03 47.16 3.22
N ASN A 112 -6.29 47.37 3.59
CA ASN A 112 -7.13 48.55 3.31
C ASN A 112 -7.05 49.22 1.92
N THR A 113 -8.09 49.09 1.08
CA THR A 113 -8.86 50.24 0.54
C THR A 113 -10.05 49.81 -0.32
N ASN A 114 -11.19 50.47 -0.12
CA ASN A 114 -12.36 50.46 -0.99
C ASN A 114 -12.07 51.22 -2.30
N GLN A 115 -12.51 50.72 -3.46
CA GLN A 115 -12.97 51.58 -4.57
C GLN A 115 -13.85 50.84 -5.61
N PHE A 116 -14.91 51.55 -6.03
CA PHE A 116 -16.00 51.22 -6.96
C PHE A 116 -15.68 51.52 -8.44
N VAL A 117 -16.34 50.86 -9.43
CA VAL A 117 -16.96 51.44 -10.66
C VAL A 117 -18.06 50.47 -11.22
N ILE A 118 -19.38 50.74 -11.06
CA ILE A 118 -20.43 51.25 -12.03
C ILE A 118 -20.63 50.38 -13.31
N GLY A 119 -21.80 49.87 -13.77
CA GLY A 119 -23.23 49.92 -13.41
C GLY A 119 -24.15 50.12 -14.65
N SER A 120 -25.27 49.39 -14.80
CA SER A 120 -26.50 49.90 -15.47
C SER A 120 -27.80 49.18 -15.07
N LYS A 121 -28.77 50.00 -14.65
CA LYS A 121 -30.07 49.80 -13.97
C LYS A 121 -31.18 49.03 -14.73
N ARG A 122 -32.10 48.40 -13.97
CA ARG A 122 -33.50 48.86 -13.79
C ARG A 122 -34.21 48.23 -12.57
N ARG A 123 -34.81 49.08 -11.74
CA ARG A 123 -35.62 48.80 -10.53
C ARG A 123 -37.08 48.48 -10.88
N ARG A 124 -37.75 47.68 -10.04
CA ARG A 124 -39.03 48.04 -9.39
C ARG A 124 -39.29 47.20 -8.13
N SER A 125 -39.93 47.85 -7.16
CA SER A 125 -40.29 47.49 -5.77
C SER A 125 -41.40 46.42 -5.70
N SER A 126 -41.88 45.85 -4.58
CA SER A 126 -41.98 46.25 -3.15
C SER A 126 -42.61 45.10 -2.35
N ASN A 127 -42.45 45.17 -1.01
CA ASN A 127 -43.33 44.64 0.07
C ASN A 127 -42.97 43.35 0.84
N THR A 128 -42.29 43.60 1.98
CA THR A 128 -42.67 43.28 3.38
C THR A 128 -43.05 41.85 3.79
N ALA A 129 -42.24 41.26 4.69
CA ALA A 129 -42.63 40.99 6.08
C ALA A 129 -41.40 40.69 6.96
N ARG A 130 -41.36 41.31 8.15
CA ARG A 130 -40.32 41.20 9.19
C ARG A 130 -40.50 39.92 10.02
N TYR A 131 -39.41 39.30 10.46
CA TYR A 131 -39.28 38.78 11.84
C TYR A 131 -37.82 38.86 12.32
N ASN A 132 -37.63 39.45 13.50
CA ASN A 132 -36.36 39.65 14.22
C ASN A 132 -35.80 38.35 14.81
N ARG A 133 -34.49 38.09 14.65
CA ARG A 133 -33.56 37.56 15.69
C ARG A 133 -32.12 38.01 15.36
N GLY A 134 -31.39 38.58 16.33
CA GLY A 134 -29.95 38.90 16.23
C GLY A 134 -29.05 37.72 16.65
N PRO A 135 -27.76 37.94 16.98
CA PRO A 135 -26.71 38.61 16.23
C PRO A 135 -25.72 37.57 15.66
N CYS A 136 -25.71 37.35 14.35
CA CYS A 136 -24.57 36.72 13.66
C CYS A 136 -23.74 37.84 13.04
N HIS A 137 -22.83 38.42 13.81
CA HIS A 137 -21.92 39.45 13.30
C HIS A 137 -20.73 38.80 12.58
N ASN A 138 -20.57 39.18 11.29
CA ASN A 138 -19.34 39.25 10.50
C ASN A 138 -18.39 38.04 10.51
N GLN A 139 -18.68 37.03 9.67
CA GLN A 139 -17.61 36.27 9.01
C GLN A 139 -17.84 36.32 7.50
N ARG A 140 -16.82 36.76 6.75
CA ARG A 140 -16.84 36.82 5.28
C ARG A 140 -16.75 35.38 4.71
N PRO A 141 -17.46 35.05 3.62
CA PRO A 141 -17.32 33.75 2.97
C PRO A 141 -15.90 33.60 2.38
N TYR A 142 -15.25 32.47 2.67
CA TYR A 142 -14.04 32.03 1.98
C TYR A 142 -14.43 31.40 0.63
N ASN A 143 -13.85 31.88 -0.47
CA ASN A 143 -13.99 31.27 -1.79
C ASN A 143 -13.07 30.04 -1.85
N VAL A 144 -13.59 28.87 -2.23
CA VAL A 144 -12.80 27.65 -2.46
C VAL A 144 -13.04 27.16 -3.89
N GLY A 145 -12.25 27.61 -4.87
CA GLY A 145 -12.38 27.15 -6.26
C GLY A 145 -11.60 25.85 -6.53
N ARG A 146 -12.04 25.02 -7.48
CA ARG A 146 -11.15 24.04 -8.13
C ARG A 146 -10.35 24.74 -9.23
N HIS A 147 -9.07 24.42 -9.34
CA HIS A 147 -8.13 24.94 -10.33
C HIS A 147 -7.76 23.84 -11.34
N ILE A 148 -7.62 24.20 -12.62
CA ILE A 148 -7.10 23.29 -13.66
C ILE A 148 -5.58 23.38 -13.62
N ARG A 149 -4.87 22.26 -13.44
CA ARG A 149 -3.40 22.27 -13.40
C ARG A 149 -2.83 22.86 -14.70
N ASP A 150 -1.98 23.87 -14.57
CA ASP A 150 -1.28 24.50 -15.70
C ASP A 150 0.01 23.70 -16.01
N TYR A 151 0.15 23.29 -17.27
CA TYR A 151 1.30 22.52 -17.75
C TYR A 151 2.32 23.38 -18.51
N GLY A 152 2.13 24.71 -18.56
CA GLY A 152 3.03 25.63 -19.21
C GLY A 152 3.22 25.33 -20.71
N HIS A 153 4.48 25.28 -21.17
CA HIS A 153 4.84 25.04 -22.57
C HIS A 153 5.02 23.55 -22.94
N MET A 154 4.56 22.60 -22.13
CA MET A 154 4.69 21.18 -22.48
C MET A 154 3.92 20.86 -23.78
N PRO A 155 4.51 20.11 -24.73
CA PRO A 155 3.82 19.68 -25.92
C PRO A 155 2.71 18.68 -25.58
N ARG A 156 1.56 18.85 -26.20
CA ARG A 156 0.39 17.98 -26.03
C ARG A 156 0.57 16.69 -26.83
N LEU A 157 0.33 15.55 -26.20
CA LEU A 157 0.29 14.24 -26.85
C LEU A 157 -0.88 14.15 -27.81
N THR A 158 -0.66 13.55 -28.97
CA THR A 158 -1.71 13.16 -29.91
C THR A 158 -2.47 11.93 -29.40
N PRO A 159 -3.70 11.66 -29.91
CA PRO A 159 -4.44 10.43 -29.58
C PRO A 159 -3.64 9.14 -29.88
N VAL A 160 -2.83 9.13 -30.94
CA VAL A 160 -1.98 7.98 -31.29
C VAL A 160 -0.84 7.80 -30.31
N GLU A 161 -0.18 8.90 -29.89
CA GLU A 161 0.85 8.83 -28.86
C GLU A 161 0.26 8.39 -27.51
N ALA A 162 -0.95 8.83 -27.16
CA ALA A 162 -1.65 8.36 -25.97
C ALA A 162 -1.95 6.85 -26.03
N LEU A 163 -2.48 6.36 -27.17
CA LEU A 163 -2.66 4.92 -27.39
C LEU A 163 -1.34 4.15 -27.29
N GLN A 164 -0.24 4.68 -27.83
CA GLN A 164 1.08 4.05 -27.72
C GLN A 164 1.60 4.02 -26.29
N ARG A 165 1.39 5.10 -25.51
CA ARG A 165 1.72 5.13 -24.08
C ARG A 165 0.94 4.07 -23.30
N PHE A 166 -0.35 3.95 -23.59
CA PHE A 166 -1.19 2.93 -22.97
C PHE A 166 -0.78 1.52 -23.40
N ALA A 167 -0.56 1.26 -24.69
CA ALA A 167 -0.08 -0.03 -25.19
C ALA A 167 1.25 -0.46 -24.55
N GLN A 168 2.19 0.46 -24.38
CA GLN A 168 3.45 0.20 -23.68
C GLN A 168 3.24 -0.13 -22.20
N HIS A 169 2.32 0.57 -21.53
CA HIS A 169 1.98 0.31 -20.13
C HIS A 169 1.42 -1.10 -19.93
N ILE A 170 0.69 -1.61 -20.92
CA ILE A 170 0.10 -2.95 -20.91
C ILE A 170 0.99 -4.00 -21.59
N ASN A 171 2.29 -3.72 -21.80
CA ASN A 171 3.27 -4.62 -22.41
C ASN A 171 2.91 -5.15 -23.82
N LEU A 172 2.20 -4.35 -24.63
CA LEU A 172 1.97 -4.62 -26.04
C LEU A 172 3.00 -3.90 -26.93
N GLU A 173 3.30 -4.50 -28.09
CA GLU A 173 4.20 -3.90 -29.10
C GLU A 173 3.63 -2.57 -29.66
N ILE A 174 4.50 -1.79 -30.33
CA ILE A 174 4.14 -0.47 -30.87
C ILE A 174 2.94 -0.57 -31.82
N VAL A 175 1.84 0.03 -31.38
CA VAL A 175 0.58 0.07 -32.10
C VAL A 175 0.64 1.16 -33.18
N ARG A 176 0.33 0.80 -34.43
CA ARG A 176 0.14 1.73 -35.55
C ARG A 176 -1.24 1.53 -36.16
N PRO A 177 -2.21 2.44 -35.94
CA PRO A 177 -3.51 2.35 -36.59
C PRO A 177 -3.36 2.54 -38.10
N SER A 178 -4.17 1.85 -38.91
CA SER A 178 -4.11 2.02 -40.37
C SER A 178 -4.88 3.27 -40.84
N THR A 179 -5.88 3.69 -40.07
CA THR A 179 -6.79 4.78 -40.43
C THR A 179 -7.20 5.54 -39.17
N ILE A 180 -7.14 6.88 -39.23
CA ILE A 180 -7.62 7.77 -38.16
C ILE A 180 -8.83 8.50 -38.71
N THR A 181 -9.99 8.28 -38.11
CA THR A 181 -11.22 9.01 -38.48
C THR A 181 -11.61 9.90 -37.32
N THR A 182 -11.57 11.21 -37.53
CA THR A 182 -12.12 12.18 -36.57
C THR A 182 -13.59 12.36 -36.86
N LYS A 183 -14.44 12.01 -35.90
CA LYS A 183 -15.87 12.39 -35.92
C LYS A 183 -16.06 13.58 -35.00
N SER A 184 -16.42 14.71 -35.58
CA SER A 184 -16.86 15.91 -34.87
C SER A 184 -18.34 16.15 -35.19
N SER A 185 -19.20 16.26 -34.19
CA SER A 185 -20.49 16.95 -34.37
C SER A 185 -20.29 18.44 -34.04
N PHE A 186 -21.19 19.31 -34.51
CA PHE A 186 -21.12 20.75 -34.20
C PHE A 186 -21.23 21.05 -32.70
N ASP A 187 -21.76 20.14 -31.89
CA ASP A 187 -22.07 20.34 -30.46
C ASP A 187 -21.25 19.45 -29.51
N SER A 188 -20.22 18.72 -29.98
CA SER A 188 -19.44 17.81 -29.12
C SER A 188 -17.94 17.86 -29.37
N SER A 189 -17.16 17.55 -28.33
CA SER A 189 -15.70 17.38 -28.45
C SER A 189 -15.33 16.34 -29.49
N PRO A 190 -14.19 16.53 -30.20
CA PRO A 190 -13.76 15.60 -31.22
C PRO A 190 -13.60 14.19 -30.62
N VAL A 191 -14.30 13.23 -31.22
CA VAL A 191 -14.13 11.81 -30.93
C VAL A 191 -13.20 11.25 -32.00
N TYR A 192 -12.06 10.73 -31.57
CA TYR A 192 -11.11 10.07 -32.45
C TYR A 192 -11.43 8.58 -32.49
N GLN A 193 -11.70 8.05 -33.68
CA GLN A 193 -11.87 6.63 -33.93
C GLN A 193 -10.64 6.11 -34.67
N LEU A 194 -9.91 5.20 -34.02
CA LEU A 194 -8.72 4.58 -34.58
C LEU A 194 -9.07 3.17 -35.03
N SER A 195 -9.07 2.95 -36.35
CA SER A 195 -9.46 1.67 -36.95
C SER A 195 -8.24 0.78 -37.24
N ASN A 196 -8.48 -0.54 -37.24
CA ASN A 196 -7.46 -1.58 -37.44
C ASN A 196 -6.26 -1.44 -36.49
N VAL A 197 -6.55 -1.09 -35.24
CA VAL A 197 -5.59 -1.16 -34.15
C VAL A 197 -5.32 -2.65 -33.86
N PRO A 198 -4.06 -3.12 -33.91
CA PRO A 198 -3.71 -4.48 -33.48
C PRO A 198 -4.39 -4.88 -32.18
N PHE A 199 -4.94 -6.09 -32.12
CA PHE A 199 -5.66 -6.66 -30.97
C PHE A 199 -7.00 -6.02 -30.58
N ALA A 200 -7.44 -4.95 -31.26
CA ALA A 200 -8.76 -4.37 -31.04
C ALA A 200 -9.84 -5.16 -31.82
N LEU A 201 -10.95 -5.48 -31.16
CA LEU A 201 -12.14 -6.07 -31.81
C LEU A 201 -13.02 -5.02 -32.50
N SER A 202 -12.94 -3.78 -32.04
CA SER A 202 -13.65 -2.62 -32.59
C SER A 202 -12.74 -1.40 -32.68
N ASP A 203 -13.25 -0.29 -33.23
CA ASP A 203 -12.49 0.97 -33.29
C ASP A 203 -12.10 1.42 -31.87
N VAL A 204 -10.83 1.74 -31.65
CA VAL A 204 -10.40 2.35 -30.39
C VAL A 204 -10.91 3.78 -30.36
N ILE A 205 -11.65 4.11 -29.30
CA ILE A 205 -12.29 5.42 -29.13
C ILE A 205 -11.44 6.25 -28.18
N ILE A 206 -11.02 7.43 -28.61
CA ILE A 206 -10.27 8.38 -27.78
C ILE A 206 -10.99 9.72 -27.78
N LYS A 207 -11.19 10.29 -26.59
CA LYS A 207 -11.88 11.55 -26.38
C LYS A 207 -11.10 12.46 -25.45
N GLU A 208 -11.35 13.75 -25.56
CA GLU A 208 -10.85 14.73 -24.61
C GLU A 208 -11.74 14.75 -23.37
N ALA A 209 -11.14 14.74 -22.17
CA ALA A 209 -11.87 14.81 -20.91
C ALA A 209 -11.02 15.49 -19.82
N TYR A 210 -11.65 15.72 -18.66
CA TYR A 210 -10.97 16.16 -17.44
C TYR A 210 -11.23 15.18 -16.31
N ILE A 211 -10.20 14.87 -15.53
CA ILE A 211 -10.29 14.05 -14.32
C ILE A 211 -9.97 14.88 -13.07
N ALA A 212 -10.70 14.64 -11.98
CA ALA A 212 -10.36 15.20 -10.67
C ALA A 212 -9.26 14.38 -10.01
N VAL A 213 -8.09 15.00 -9.78
CA VAL A 213 -6.95 14.36 -9.11
C VAL A 213 -6.83 14.75 -7.64
N SER A 214 -7.51 15.82 -7.22
CA SER A 214 -7.63 16.22 -5.81
C SER A 214 -8.95 16.95 -5.58
N ALA A 215 -9.27 17.27 -4.32
CA ALA A 215 -10.48 18.04 -3.99
C ALA A 215 -10.55 19.40 -4.70
N TYR A 216 -9.40 19.90 -5.19
CA TYR A 216 -9.26 21.23 -5.77
C TYR A 216 -8.59 21.23 -7.14
N THR A 217 -8.27 20.08 -7.75
CA THR A 217 -7.49 20.04 -9.00
C THR A 217 -8.12 19.16 -10.07
N LEU A 218 -8.26 19.72 -11.27
CA LEU A 218 -8.62 19.00 -12.49
C LEU A 218 -7.41 18.88 -13.42
N GLU A 219 -7.27 17.74 -14.08
CA GLU A 219 -6.25 17.50 -15.10
C GLU A 219 -6.87 17.09 -16.44
N PRO A 220 -6.35 17.59 -17.57
CA PRO A 220 -6.80 17.21 -18.91
C PRO A 220 -6.23 15.84 -19.31
N VAL A 221 -7.12 14.96 -19.76
CA VAL A 221 -6.79 13.56 -20.10
C VAL A 221 -7.37 13.15 -21.45
N TRP A 222 -6.68 12.26 -22.13
CA TRP A 222 -7.23 11.39 -23.16
C TRP A 222 -8.01 10.26 -22.48
N ASP A 223 -9.32 10.25 -22.68
CA ASP A 223 -10.27 9.21 -22.30
C ASP A 223 -10.32 8.16 -23.41
N LEU A 224 -9.67 7.02 -23.19
CA LEU A 224 -9.43 5.96 -24.16
C LEU A 224 -10.28 4.73 -23.82
N THR A 225 -11.00 4.19 -24.80
CA THR A 225 -11.72 2.92 -24.70
C THR A 225 -11.22 1.94 -25.76
N TRP A 226 -10.79 0.75 -25.33
CA TRP A 226 -10.18 -0.27 -26.19
C TRP A 226 -10.77 -1.65 -25.87
N GLU A 227 -11.65 -2.12 -26.75
CA GLU A 227 -12.24 -3.46 -26.69
C GLU A 227 -11.31 -4.47 -27.35
N MET A 228 -10.98 -5.53 -26.63
CA MET A 228 -10.12 -6.64 -27.04
C MET A 228 -10.84 -7.97 -26.86
N GLU A 229 -10.23 -9.07 -27.30
CA GLU A 229 -10.82 -10.42 -27.22
C GLU A 229 -11.18 -10.84 -25.78
N GLU A 230 -10.33 -10.49 -24.81
CA GLU A 230 -10.40 -11.00 -23.42
C GLU A 230 -10.44 -9.87 -22.37
N ASN A 231 -10.40 -8.61 -22.79
CA ASN A 231 -10.30 -7.42 -21.94
C ASN A 231 -11.07 -6.25 -22.57
N TRP A 232 -11.58 -5.34 -21.74
CA TRP A 232 -12.14 -4.07 -22.23
C TRP A 232 -11.57 -2.93 -21.42
N TYR A 233 -10.54 -2.28 -21.95
CA TYR A 233 -9.88 -1.21 -21.24
C TYR A 233 -10.57 0.14 -21.43
N HIS A 234 -10.68 0.86 -20.33
CA HIS A 234 -11.02 2.26 -20.26
C HIS A 234 -9.92 2.97 -19.47
N ALA A 235 -9.16 3.83 -20.13
CA ALA A 235 -7.98 4.47 -19.54
C ALA A 235 -8.05 5.99 -19.65
N GLN A 236 -7.57 6.68 -18.62
CA GLN A 236 -7.52 8.14 -18.55
C GLN A 236 -6.06 8.58 -18.51
N ILE A 237 -5.57 9.10 -19.63
CA ILE A 237 -4.13 9.34 -19.87
C ILE A 237 -3.90 10.85 -19.92
N ASN A 238 -3.06 11.39 -19.05
CA ASN A 238 -2.71 12.81 -19.05
C ASN A 238 -2.24 13.28 -20.42
N MET A 239 -2.84 14.36 -20.93
CA MET A 239 -2.58 14.85 -22.28
C MET A 239 -1.16 15.40 -22.49
N TYR A 240 -0.41 15.69 -21.42
CA TYR A 240 0.92 16.28 -21.51
C TYR A 240 1.99 15.30 -21.01
N SER A 241 1.83 14.78 -19.79
CA SER A 241 2.83 13.89 -19.18
C SER A 241 2.75 12.45 -19.69
N GLY A 242 1.60 12.03 -20.24
CA GLY A 242 1.33 10.63 -20.56
C GLY A 242 1.11 9.74 -19.33
N ARG A 243 1.01 10.32 -18.12
CA ARG A 243 0.66 9.60 -16.88
C ARG A 243 -0.73 8.99 -17.04
N ILE A 244 -0.88 7.71 -16.70
CA ILE A 244 -2.19 7.06 -16.68
C ILE A 244 -2.80 7.28 -15.29
N HIS A 245 -3.85 8.09 -15.22
CA HIS A 245 -4.57 8.42 -13.98
C HIS A 245 -5.56 7.35 -13.55
N ALA A 246 -6.15 6.66 -14.52
CA ALA A 246 -7.02 5.53 -14.25
C ALA A 246 -6.93 4.49 -15.37
N ILE A 247 -7.13 3.24 -14.97
CA ILE A 247 -7.40 2.11 -15.86
C ILE A 247 -8.60 1.38 -15.27
N MET A 248 -9.54 1.05 -16.13
CA MET A 248 -10.69 0.23 -15.84
C MET A 248 -10.76 -0.83 -16.93
N ASP A 249 -10.31 -2.05 -16.67
CA ASP A 249 -10.73 -3.23 -17.39
C ASP A 249 -12.17 -3.59 -16.97
N TRP A 250 -13.13 -3.31 -17.85
CA TRP A 250 -14.55 -3.58 -17.60
C TRP A 250 -14.89 -5.09 -17.56
N VAL A 251 -13.90 -5.97 -17.72
CA VAL A 251 -14.06 -7.44 -17.80
C VAL A 251 -13.23 -8.19 -16.73
N SER A 252 -12.50 -7.52 -15.82
CA SER A 252 -11.69 -8.26 -14.82
C SER A 252 -11.43 -7.46 -13.54
N ASP A 253 -11.93 -7.99 -12.41
CA ASP A 253 -11.62 -7.56 -11.04
C ASP A 253 -11.44 -8.84 -10.20
N ALA A 254 -10.26 -9.10 -9.62
CA ALA A 254 -10.13 -10.18 -8.64
C ALA A 254 -10.74 -9.73 -7.31
N MET A 255 -11.67 -10.51 -6.78
CA MET A 255 -12.44 -10.14 -5.59
C MET A 255 -12.21 -11.13 -4.45
N TYR A 256 -11.99 -10.63 -3.24
CA TYR A 256 -11.78 -11.47 -2.05
C TYR A 256 -12.61 -10.96 -0.88
N THR A 257 -13.42 -11.81 -0.27
CA THR A 257 -14.14 -11.49 0.98
C THR A 257 -13.34 -11.96 2.19
N ILE A 258 -12.57 -11.06 2.80
CA ILE A 258 -11.53 -11.37 3.79
C ILE A 258 -11.53 -10.40 4.98
N TYR A 259 -10.69 -10.64 5.98
CA TYR A 259 -10.35 -9.65 7.01
C TYR A 259 -9.14 -8.82 6.54
N PRO A 260 -9.34 -7.57 6.06
CA PRO A 260 -8.28 -6.79 5.42
C PRO A 260 -7.25 -6.25 6.41
N LEU A 261 -6.13 -5.75 5.86
CA LEU A 261 -5.11 -5.00 6.60
C LEU A 261 -5.73 -3.98 7.57
N GLY A 262 -5.28 -4.01 8.82
CA GLY A 262 -5.82 -3.22 9.92
C GLY A 262 -6.90 -3.90 10.77
N LEU A 263 -7.41 -5.07 10.35
CA LEU A 263 -8.21 -5.97 11.19
C LEU A 263 -7.37 -7.19 11.56
N ASN A 264 -7.16 -7.40 12.86
CA ASN A 264 -6.39 -8.54 13.33
C ASN A 264 -7.15 -9.85 13.24
N ASP A 265 -8.42 -9.84 13.61
CA ASP A 265 -9.21 -11.05 13.81
C ASP A 265 -10.71 -10.73 13.76
N PRO A 266 -11.58 -11.76 13.73
CA PRO A 266 -13.03 -11.57 13.64
C PRO A 266 -13.69 -10.77 14.76
N SER A 267 -13.04 -10.55 15.90
CA SER A 267 -13.60 -9.72 16.97
C SER A 267 -13.42 -8.22 16.74
N GLU A 268 -12.57 -7.81 15.79
CA GLU A 268 -12.28 -6.40 15.54
C GLU A 268 -13.15 -5.74 14.46
N GLY A 269 -13.93 -6.52 13.71
CA GLY A 269 -14.80 -6.02 12.66
C GLY A 269 -15.22 -7.09 11.66
N ASP A 270 -16.07 -6.71 10.71
CA ASP A 270 -16.57 -7.60 9.68
C ASP A 270 -15.58 -7.80 8.53
N ARG A 271 -15.73 -8.93 7.82
CA ARG A 271 -15.04 -9.15 6.54
C ARG A 271 -15.44 -8.07 5.54
N LYS A 272 -14.52 -7.74 4.64
CA LYS A 272 -14.74 -6.82 3.53
C LYS A 272 -14.37 -7.48 2.21
N THR A 273 -15.13 -7.15 1.18
CA THR A 273 -14.75 -7.45 -0.20
C THR A 273 -13.71 -6.44 -0.64
N VAL A 274 -12.52 -6.94 -0.97
CA VAL A 274 -11.44 -6.15 -1.58
C VAL A 274 -11.32 -6.53 -3.04
N ILE A 275 -11.09 -5.53 -3.89
CA ILE A 275 -10.97 -5.66 -5.33
C ILE A 275 -9.54 -5.33 -5.72
N ASP A 276 -8.91 -6.21 -6.49
CA ASP A 276 -7.53 -6.11 -6.96
C ASP A 276 -6.54 -5.55 -5.91
N PRO A 277 -6.46 -6.16 -4.71
CA PRO A 277 -5.67 -5.63 -3.59
C PRO A 277 -4.14 -5.71 -3.79
N HIS A 278 -3.67 -6.15 -4.95
CA HIS A 278 -2.25 -6.36 -5.20
C HIS A 278 -1.51 -5.06 -5.45
N ASP A 279 -0.25 -4.99 -5.01
CA ASP A 279 0.62 -3.88 -5.36
C ASP A 279 1.23 -4.11 -6.73
N ILE A 280 1.00 -3.19 -7.68
CA ILE A 280 1.48 -3.32 -9.06
C ILE A 280 3.01 -3.30 -9.21
N ILE A 281 3.75 -2.82 -8.21
CA ILE A 281 5.22 -2.79 -8.24
C ILE A 281 5.78 -4.12 -7.73
N SER A 282 5.23 -4.63 -6.64
CA SER A 282 5.64 -5.89 -6.02
C SER A 282 5.10 -7.12 -6.75
N SER A 283 3.87 -7.04 -7.26
CA SER A 283 3.13 -8.10 -7.95
C SER A 283 2.56 -7.60 -9.30
N PRO A 284 3.41 -7.31 -10.30
CA PRO A 284 2.99 -6.67 -11.55
C PRO A 284 2.03 -7.50 -12.43
N GLY A 285 1.95 -8.83 -12.20
CA GLY A 285 1.00 -9.71 -12.87
C GLY A 285 -0.24 -10.04 -12.03
N GLY A 286 -0.45 -9.33 -10.91
CA GLY A 286 -1.42 -9.69 -9.89
C GLY A 286 -1.03 -10.94 -9.10
N TRP A 287 -1.92 -11.37 -8.20
CA TRP A 287 -1.64 -12.51 -7.31
C TRP A 287 -1.93 -13.87 -7.93
N HIS A 288 -2.54 -13.97 -9.11
CA HIS A 288 -2.93 -15.25 -9.73
C HIS A 288 -2.08 -15.64 -10.94
N THR A 289 -0.87 -15.11 -11.04
CA THR A 289 0.00 -15.30 -12.21
C THR A 289 1.37 -15.79 -11.78
N GLN A 290 1.92 -16.78 -12.50
CA GLN A 290 3.31 -17.22 -12.39
C GLN A 290 3.97 -17.17 -13.78
N GLY A 291 4.77 -16.13 -14.02
CA GLY A 291 5.36 -15.90 -15.34
C GLY A 291 4.27 -15.66 -16.38
N LYS A 292 4.04 -16.64 -17.26
CA LYS A 292 3.00 -16.58 -18.32
C LYS A 292 1.75 -17.41 -18.02
N VAL A 293 1.72 -18.09 -16.88
CA VAL A 293 0.61 -18.98 -16.48
C VAL A 293 -0.31 -18.23 -15.55
N ASN A 294 -1.59 -18.18 -15.89
CA ASN A 294 -2.65 -17.63 -15.07
C ASN A 294 -3.40 -18.76 -14.35
N TYR A 295 -3.80 -18.53 -13.11
CA TYR A 295 -4.57 -19.46 -12.29
C TYR A 295 -5.94 -18.87 -11.95
N THR A 296 -6.90 -19.74 -11.64
CA THR A 296 -8.23 -19.40 -11.11
C THR A 296 -8.40 -19.78 -9.64
N SER A 297 -7.43 -20.53 -9.10
CA SER A 297 -7.32 -20.90 -7.69
C SER A 297 -6.32 -20.03 -6.94
N THR A 298 -6.18 -20.22 -5.63
CA THR A 298 -5.20 -19.57 -4.72
C THR A 298 -3.73 -19.97 -4.95
N ILE A 299 -3.26 -19.79 -6.18
CA ILE A 299 -1.90 -20.01 -6.66
C ILE A 299 -1.41 -18.72 -7.32
N GLY A 300 -0.23 -18.26 -6.92
CA GLY A 300 0.36 -17.01 -7.39
C GLY A 300 1.88 -17.02 -7.42
N ASN A 301 2.48 -15.93 -7.89
CA ASN A 301 3.93 -15.78 -7.85
C ASN A 301 4.49 -15.87 -6.43
N ASN A 302 3.74 -15.38 -5.43
CA ASN A 302 4.25 -15.21 -4.08
C ASN A 302 3.93 -16.41 -3.17
N VAL A 303 2.85 -17.14 -3.46
CA VAL A 303 2.31 -18.19 -2.57
C VAL A 303 1.49 -19.25 -3.29
N TYR A 304 1.56 -20.48 -2.78
CA TYR A 304 0.63 -21.59 -2.99
C TYR A 304 -0.19 -21.81 -1.71
N ALA A 305 -1.40 -21.25 -1.62
CA ALA A 305 -2.28 -21.44 -0.46
C ALA A 305 -3.29 -22.57 -0.73
N HIS A 306 -3.49 -23.45 0.24
CA HIS A 306 -4.31 -24.66 0.11
C HIS A 306 -4.66 -25.22 1.49
N GLU A 307 -5.64 -26.12 1.54
CA GLU A 307 -5.90 -26.89 2.76
C GLU A 307 -4.80 -27.93 3.02
N ASN A 308 -4.57 -28.28 4.29
CA ASN A 308 -3.82 -29.48 4.62
C ASN A 308 -4.41 -30.21 5.83
N LEU A 309 -5.70 -30.54 5.78
CA LEU A 309 -6.44 -31.13 6.91
C LEU A 309 -5.83 -32.45 7.41
N ALA A 310 -5.11 -33.16 6.55
CA ALA A 310 -4.42 -34.41 6.89
C ALA A 310 -3.04 -34.20 7.54
N GLY A 311 -2.44 -33.00 7.43
CA GLY A 311 -1.10 -32.72 7.93
C GLY A 311 0.02 -33.41 7.12
N ASN A 312 -0.21 -33.68 5.84
CA ASN A 312 0.72 -34.40 4.98
C ASN A 312 1.88 -33.52 4.46
N TRP A 313 2.91 -34.16 3.91
CA TRP A 313 4.05 -33.46 3.33
C TRP A 313 3.79 -32.99 1.90
N GLU A 314 3.06 -33.79 1.14
CA GLU A 314 2.56 -33.48 -0.20
C GLU A 314 1.56 -32.31 -0.12
N TRP A 315 1.69 -31.36 -1.05
CA TRP A 315 0.92 -30.12 -1.04
C TRP A 315 0.43 -29.69 -2.43
N LYS A 316 1.09 -30.18 -3.50
CA LYS A 316 0.86 -29.72 -4.88
C LYS A 316 -0.57 -29.97 -5.32
N ASP A 317 -1.10 -31.15 -5.00
CA ASP A 317 -2.43 -31.60 -5.40
C ASP A 317 -3.50 -31.39 -4.32
N ASN A 318 -3.14 -30.74 -3.20
CA ASN A 318 -4.10 -30.42 -2.14
C ASN A 318 -5.18 -29.47 -2.65
N TYR A 319 -6.34 -29.54 -2.01
CA TYR A 319 -7.50 -28.77 -2.43
C TYR A 319 -7.29 -27.26 -2.24
N ARG A 320 -7.80 -26.49 -3.21
CA ARG A 320 -7.76 -25.03 -3.25
C ARG A 320 -9.13 -24.50 -3.66
N PRO A 321 -9.61 -23.41 -3.06
CA PRO A 321 -10.81 -22.75 -3.56
C PRO A 321 -10.56 -22.20 -4.97
N GLU A 322 -11.59 -22.28 -5.81
CA GLU A 322 -11.61 -21.76 -7.18
C GLU A 322 -12.48 -20.51 -7.24
N GLY A 323 -11.91 -19.40 -7.70
CA GLY A 323 -12.64 -18.15 -7.95
C GLY A 323 -13.26 -18.10 -9.35
N GLY A 324 -13.10 -19.15 -10.16
CA GLY A 324 -13.55 -19.20 -11.54
C GLY A 324 -12.81 -18.22 -12.47
N PRO A 325 -13.31 -18.03 -13.71
CA PRO A 325 -12.71 -17.12 -14.70
C PRO A 325 -12.60 -15.66 -14.24
N ASP A 326 -13.50 -15.27 -13.34
CA ASP A 326 -13.68 -13.92 -12.81
C ASP A 326 -12.93 -13.69 -11.50
N LEU A 327 -12.26 -14.72 -10.94
CA LEU A 327 -11.49 -14.63 -9.69
C LEU A 327 -12.31 -14.08 -8.50
N VAL A 328 -13.54 -14.57 -8.34
CA VAL A 328 -14.42 -14.19 -7.23
C VAL A 328 -14.28 -15.19 -6.09
N PHE A 329 -13.51 -14.83 -5.08
CA PHE A 329 -13.30 -15.59 -3.84
C PHE A 329 -14.21 -15.05 -2.73
N ASP A 330 -15.53 -15.17 -2.94
CA ASP A 330 -16.56 -14.79 -1.98
C ASP A 330 -17.21 -16.04 -1.36
N PHE A 331 -16.58 -16.57 -0.31
CA PHE A 331 -17.04 -17.79 0.35
C PHE A 331 -17.76 -17.50 1.68
N PRO A 332 -18.76 -18.32 2.03
CA PRO A 332 -19.45 -18.18 3.31
C PRO A 332 -18.51 -18.45 4.48
N LEU A 333 -18.71 -17.70 5.57
CA LEU A 333 -18.04 -17.91 6.84
C LEU A 333 -19.07 -17.76 7.95
N ASN A 334 -19.22 -18.81 8.75
CA ASN A 334 -19.99 -18.79 9.97
C ASN A 334 -19.11 -19.34 11.10
N LEU A 335 -18.73 -18.46 12.02
CA LEU A 335 -17.79 -18.78 13.11
C LEU A 335 -18.37 -19.78 14.13
N THR A 336 -19.65 -20.16 14.00
CA THR A 336 -20.26 -21.23 14.80
C THR A 336 -20.08 -22.63 14.22
N ASP A 337 -19.71 -22.72 12.94
CA ASP A 337 -19.44 -23.99 12.26
C ASP A 337 -18.05 -24.53 12.65
N ARG A 338 -17.76 -25.79 12.29
CA ARG A 338 -16.41 -26.34 12.51
C ARG A 338 -15.45 -25.70 11.49
N PRO A 339 -14.17 -25.45 11.86
CA PRO A 339 -13.18 -24.88 10.94
C PRO A 339 -13.17 -25.46 9.53
N LYS A 340 -13.14 -26.78 9.42
CA LYS A 340 -13.11 -27.47 8.12
C LYS A 340 -14.32 -27.19 7.22
N ASP A 341 -15.45 -26.78 7.79
CA ASP A 341 -16.69 -26.53 7.07
C ASP A 341 -16.67 -25.16 6.35
N TYR A 342 -15.71 -24.27 6.68
CA TYR A 342 -15.47 -22.98 6.01
C TYR A 342 -14.05 -22.85 5.43
N ILE A 343 -13.42 -23.98 5.07
CA ILE A 343 -12.04 -24.04 4.60
C ILE A 343 -11.72 -23.10 3.41
N ASP A 344 -12.67 -22.89 2.50
CA ASP A 344 -12.48 -21.98 1.36
C ASP A 344 -12.25 -20.53 1.81
N SER A 345 -12.99 -20.08 2.82
CA SER A 345 -12.80 -18.75 3.43
C SER A 345 -11.44 -18.65 4.11
N SER A 346 -10.99 -19.71 4.78
CA SER A 346 -9.70 -19.75 5.47
C SER A 346 -8.52 -19.72 4.50
N VAL A 347 -8.54 -20.56 3.46
CA VAL A 347 -7.51 -20.58 2.41
C VAL A 347 -7.47 -19.24 1.68
N THR A 348 -8.62 -18.62 1.41
CA THR A 348 -8.70 -17.30 0.77
C THR A 348 -8.10 -16.20 1.66
N ASN A 349 -8.40 -16.21 2.96
CA ASN A 349 -7.81 -15.25 3.91
C ASN A 349 -6.28 -15.44 4.04
N LEU A 350 -5.82 -16.68 4.11
CA LEU A 350 -4.40 -17.03 4.15
C LEU A 350 -3.67 -16.58 2.87
N PHE A 351 -4.28 -16.78 1.70
CA PHE A 351 -3.77 -16.34 0.40
C PHE A 351 -3.64 -14.82 0.34
N TYR A 352 -4.69 -14.09 0.76
CA TYR A 352 -4.66 -12.63 0.84
C TYR A 352 -3.51 -12.14 1.72
N TRP A 353 -3.36 -12.67 2.93
CA TRP A 353 -2.34 -12.19 3.87
C TRP A 353 -0.91 -12.54 3.43
N ASN A 354 -0.66 -13.73 2.87
CA ASN A 354 0.67 -14.05 2.34
C ASN A 354 1.07 -13.09 1.19
N ASN A 355 0.14 -12.76 0.30
CA ASN A 355 0.42 -11.82 -0.79
C ASN A 355 0.53 -10.37 -0.30
N MET A 356 -0.36 -9.93 0.60
CA MET A 356 -0.34 -8.57 1.16
C MET A 356 0.96 -8.28 1.92
N ILE A 357 1.45 -9.25 2.70
CA ILE A 357 2.73 -9.13 3.41
C ILE A 357 3.91 -9.23 2.45
N HIS A 358 3.89 -10.12 1.45
CA HIS A 358 4.88 -10.09 0.38
C HIS A 358 4.98 -8.68 -0.24
N ASP A 359 3.84 -8.14 -0.68
CA ASP A 359 3.78 -6.88 -1.40
C ASP A 359 4.24 -5.72 -0.53
N LEU A 360 3.80 -5.67 0.74
CA LEU A 360 4.20 -4.64 1.68
C LEU A 360 5.71 -4.65 1.89
N PHE A 361 6.28 -5.77 2.34
CA PHE A 361 7.69 -5.83 2.69
C PHE A 361 8.62 -5.73 1.48
N TYR A 362 8.16 -6.11 0.28
CA TYR A 362 8.84 -5.81 -0.97
C TYR A 362 9.09 -4.31 -1.14
N ARG A 363 8.09 -3.46 -0.84
CA ARG A 363 8.21 -2.00 -0.93
C ARG A 363 9.16 -1.39 0.11
N TYR A 364 9.49 -2.13 1.17
CA TYR A 364 10.50 -1.78 2.18
C TYR A 364 11.85 -2.50 1.97
N GLY A 365 12.02 -3.16 0.82
CA GLY A 365 13.29 -3.70 0.37
C GLY A 365 13.55 -5.16 0.74
N PHE A 366 12.51 -5.93 1.09
CA PHE A 366 12.55 -7.39 1.01
C PHE A 366 12.13 -7.85 -0.39
N ASN A 367 13.00 -7.56 -1.36
CA ASN A 367 12.82 -7.85 -2.79
C ASN A 367 13.61 -9.11 -3.21
N GLU A 368 13.70 -9.35 -4.51
CA GLU A 368 14.32 -10.55 -5.09
C GLU A 368 15.77 -10.74 -4.62
N VAL A 369 16.59 -9.69 -4.70
CA VAL A 369 18.00 -9.75 -4.27
C VAL A 369 18.15 -9.91 -2.76
N ALA A 370 17.17 -9.44 -1.99
CA ALA A 370 17.10 -9.62 -0.55
C ALA A 370 16.53 -10.99 -0.14
N GLY A 371 16.23 -11.87 -1.10
CA GLY A 371 15.76 -13.23 -0.87
C GLY A 371 14.32 -13.30 -0.40
N ASN A 372 13.42 -12.55 -1.05
CA ASN A 372 11.98 -12.72 -0.88
C ASN A 372 11.50 -14.07 -1.43
N PHE A 373 10.21 -14.35 -1.30
CA PHE A 373 9.60 -15.62 -1.73
C PHE A 373 8.81 -15.41 -3.02
N GLN A 374 9.38 -15.82 -4.16
CA GLN A 374 8.74 -15.68 -5.47
C GLN A 374 9.02 -16.89 -6.38
N GLN A 375 8.01 -17.29 -7.15
CA GLN A 375 8.14 -18.36 -8.11
C GLN A 375 9.00 -17.94 -9.32
N THR A 376 8.87 -16.69 -9.74
CA THR A 376 9.70 -16.00 -10.73
C THR A 376 10.16 -14.65 -10.18
N ASN A 377 11.45 -14.35 -10.37
CA ASN A 377 12.05 -13.07 -9.96
C ASN A 377 12.08 -12.05 -11.11
N HIS A 378 11.49 -12.39 -12.26
CA HIS A 378 11.41 -11.50 -13.43
C HIS A 378 12.78 -10.96 -13.90
N GLY A 379 13.85 -11.72 -13.65
CA GLY A 379 15.23 -11.32 -13.96
C GLY A 379 15.82 -10.23 -13.06
N LYS A 380 15.19 -9.89 -11.92
CA LYS A 380 15.65 -8.84 -10.99
C LYS A 380 16.74 -9.28 -10.00
N GLY A 381 17.14 -10.55 -10.03
CA GLY A 381 18.18 -11.12 -9.15
C GLY A 381 17.60 -12.12 -8.15
N GLY A 382 18.38 -12.48 -7.11
CA GLY A 382 18.00 -13.51 -6.14
C GLY A 382 17.91 -14.92 -6.74
N LYS A 383 17.33 -15.86 -5.97
CA LYS A 383 17.01 -17.21 -6.44
C LYS A 383 15.50 -17.46 -6.38
N GLU A 384 14.90 -17.53 -7.55
CA GLU A 384 13.47 -17.84 -7.73
C GLU A 384 13.11 -19.30 -7.40
N LYS A 385 11.83 -19.65 -7.59
CA LYS A 385 11.20 -20.96 -7.33
C LYS A 385 11.06 -21.25 -5.84
N ASP A 386 10.71 -20.21 -5.09
CA ASP A 386 10.61 -20.29 -3.65
C ASP A 386 9.40 -19.57 -3.06
N ALA A 387 8.34 -19.38 -3.85
CA ALA A 387 7.03 -18.96 -3.37
C ALA A 387 6.62 -19.72 -2.09
N VAL A 388 5.93 -19.06 -1.16
CA VAL A 388 5.53 -19.69 0.10
C VAL A 388 4.54 -20.84 -0.16
N ILE A 389 4.73 -21.97 0.50
CA ILE A 389 3.74 -23.04 0.61
C ILE A 389 2.95 -22.75 1.89
N ALA A 390 1.69 -22.35 1.76
CA ALA A 390 0.85 -21.94 2.88
C ALA A 390 -0.28 -22.95 3.11
N ASN A 391 -0.19 -23.66 4.23
CA ASN A 391 -1.12 -24.71 4.61
C ASN A 391 -2.15 -24.16 5.60
N ALA A 392 -3.41 -24.04 5.17
CA ALA A 392 -4.53 -23.70 6.03
C ALA A 392 -5.02 -24.93 6.80
N GLN A 393 -5.45 -24.71 8.05
CA GLN A 393 -5.99 -25.73 8.95
C GLN A 393 -5.17 -27.04 8.96
N ASP A 394 -3.85 -26.90 9.00
CA ASP A 394 -2.93 -28.03 8.85
C ASP A 394 -3.11 -29.04 9.99
N GLY A 395 -3.45 -30.28 9.64
CA GLY A 395 -3.78 -31.35 10.59
C GLY A 395 -2.60 -31.89 11.40
N SER A 396 -1.38 -31.37 11.19
CA SER A 396 -0.20 -31.80 11.96
C SER A 396 -0.15 -31.21 13.38
N GLY A 397 -1.03 -30.28 13.73
CA GLY A 397 -1.06 -29.66 15.05
C GLY A 397 -2.33 -28.88 15.36
N TYR A 398 -2.40 -28.38 16.60
CA TYR A 398 -3.43 -27.47 17.11
C TYR A 398 -2.78 -26.39 17.97
N ASN A 399 -3.48 -25.28 18.19
CA ASN A 399 -3.11 -24.19 19.12
C ASN A 399 -1.71 -23.60 18.89
N ASN A 400 -1.30 -23.52 17.63
CA ASN A 400 0.01 -23.00 17.25
C ASN A 400 0.01 -22.59 15.77
N ALA A 401 1.16 -22.18 15.26
CA ALA A 401 1.49 -22.16 13.85
C ALA A 401 3.01 -22.36 13.71
N ASN A 402 3.54 -22.44 12.50
CA ASN A 402 4.98 -22.35 12.26
C ASN A 402 5.32 -22.02 10.81
N PHE A 403 6.51 -21.47 10.62
CA PHE A 403 7.10 -21.22 9.32
C PHE A 403 8.51 -21.81 9.20
N ALA A 404 8.72 -22.65 8.20
CA ALA A 404 10.05 -23.15 7.84
C ALA A 404 10.68 -22.24 6.77
N THR A 405 11.86 -21.70 7.06
CA THR A 405 12.59 -20.78 6.16
C THR A 405 13.90 -21.38 5.66
N PRO A 406 13.90 -22.22 4.60
CA PRO A 406 15.16 -22.62 3.96
C PRO A 406 15.82 -21.42 3.24
N PRO A 407 17.11 -21.54 2.86
CA PRO A 407 17.80 -20.50 2.10
C PRO A 407 17.11 -20.15 0.78
N ASP A 408 17.42 -18.97 0.26
CA ASP A 408 16.92 -18.43 -1.02
C ASP A 408 16.92 -19.47 -2.16
N GLY A 409 15.82 -19.51 -2.92
CA GLY A 409 15.57 -20.52 -3.97
C GLY A 409 14.98 -21.84 -3.48
N GLN A 410 14.51 -21.91 -2.24
CA GLN A 410 13.73 -23.02 -1.70
C GLN A 410 12.48 -22.49 -1.00
N HIS A 411 11.34 -23.12 -1.27
CA HIS A 411 10.04 -22.72 -0.73
C HIS A 411 10.05 -22.59 0.80
N GLY A 412 9.63 -21.43 1.30
CA GLY A 412 9.17 -21.30 2.68
C GLY A 412 7.91 -22.14 2.89
N LYS A 413 7.71 -22.72 4.08
CA LYS A 413 6.51 -23.50 4.39
C LYS A 413 5.83 -22.99 5.65
N MET A 414 4.66 -22.38 5.49
CA MET A 414 3.79 -21.92 6.56
C MET A 414 2.74 -22.99 6.88
N ARG A 415 2.56 -23.31 8.16
CA ARG A 415 1.50 -24.20 8.65
C ARG A 415 0.68 -23.46 9.70
N MET A 416 -0.57 -23.18 9.36
CA MET A 416 -1.55 -22.56 10.24
C MET A 416 -2.41 -23.65 10.86
N TYR A 417 -2.70 -23.54 12.17
CA TYR A 417 -3.48 -24.55 12.87
C TYR A 417 -4.81 -24.03 13.40
N VAL A 418 -5.72 -24.97 13.61
CA VAL A 418 -6.95 -24.77 14.36
C VAL A 418 -6.62 -24.69 15.86
N TRP A 419 -7.39 -23.88 16.58
CA TRP A 419 -7.30 -23.67 18.02
C TRP A 419 -8.52 -24.29 18.72
N ASP A 420 -8.28 -25.30 19.54
CA ASP A 420 -9.31 -26.10 20.23
C ASP A 420 -9.47 -25.74 21.73
N VAL A 421 -8.80 -24.69 22.17
CA VAL A 421 -8.86 -24.14 23.55
C VAL A 421 -10.17 -23.43 23.90
N VAL A 422 -11.01 -23.14 22.90
CA VAL A 422 -12.35 -22.53 23.08
C VAL A 422 -13.40 -23.25 22.25
N LYS A 423 -14.68 -23.07 22.58
CA LYS A 423 -15.82 -23.61 21.83
C LYS A 423 -16.73 -22.48 21.32
N PRO A 424 -17.10 -22.46 20.02
CA PRO A 424 -16.56 -23.30 18.92
C PRO A 424 -15.04 -23.11 18.74
N TRP A 425 -14.38 -24.10 18.13
CA TRP A 425 -12.95 -24.03 17.81
C TRP A 425 -12.68 -22.83 16.89
N ARG A 426 -11.54 -22.17 17.07
CA ARG A 426 -11.15 -20.99 16.30
C ARG A 426 -10.11 -21.37 15.27
N ASP A 427 -10.17 -20.75 14.10
CA ASP A 427 -9.25 -21.02 13.02
C ASP A 427 -8.13 -19.99 12.99
N GLY A 428 -6.88 -20.42 13.22
CA GLY A 428 -5.71 -19.54 13.21
C GLY A 428 -5.51 -18.80 11.88
N ASP A 429 -6.02 -19.34 10.77
CA ASP A 429 -6.00 -18.69 9.46
C ASP A 429 -6.80 -17.37 9.40
N LEU A 430 -7.72 -17.15 10.35
CA LEU A 430 -8.55 -15.95 10.46
C LEU A 430 -7.97 -14.88 11.39
N GLU A 431 -6.88 -15.19 12.12
CA GLU A 431 -6.13 -14.20 12.90
C GLU A 431 -4.88 -13.77 12.15
N SER A 432 -4.94 -12.61 11.52
CA SER A 432 -3.87 -12.07 10.69
C SER A 432 -2.58 -11.84 11.48
N GLY A 433 -2.66 -11.51 12.76
CA GLY A 433 -1.49 -11.42 13.63
C GLY A 433 -0.65 -12.71 13.66
N ILE A 434 -1.28 -13.89 13.62
CA ILE A 434 -0.57 -15.17 13.56
C ILE A 434 0.06 -15.34 12.17
N VAL A 435 -0.68 -15.07 11.09
CA VAL A 435 -0.16 -15.19 9.71
C VAL A 435 1.03 -14.25 9.48
N ILE A 436 0.94 -13.00 9.95
CA ILE A 436 2.02 -11.99 9.87
C ILE A 436 3.23 -12.47 10.67
N HIS A 437 3.03 -12.97 11.89
CA HIS A 437 4.11 -13.51 12.73
C HIS A 437 4.86 -14.62 11.99
N GLU A 438 4.15 -15.57 11.42
CA GLU A 438 4.75 -16.69 10.70
C GLU A 438 5.52 -16.23 9.46
N TYR A 439 4.93 -15.35 8.64
CA TYR A 439 5.63 -14.83 7.47
C TYR A 439 6.91 -14.05 7.86
N SER A 440 6.89 -13.40 9.02
CA SER A 440 8.01 -12.64 9.56
C SER A 440 9.20 -13.51 9.98
N HIS A 441 9.00 -14.78 10.30
CA HIS A 441 10.11 -15.74 10.41
C HIS A 441 10.82 -15.93 9.06
N GLY A 442 10.06 -15.93 7.96
CA GLY A 442 10.57 -15.89 6.59
C GLY A 442 11.46 -14.67 6.34
N ILE A 443 10.92 -13.47 6.58
CA ILE A 443 11.60 -12.19 6.38
C ILE A 443 12.89 -12.11 7.21
N SER A 444 12.77 -12.27 8.53
CA SER A 444 13.89 -12.09 9.46
C SER A 444 15.02 -13.09 9.21
N THR A 445 14.69 -14.34 8.86
CA THR A 445 15.68 -15.40 8.59
C THR A 445 16.38 -15.21 7.25
N ARG A 446 15.67 -14.78 6.20
CA ARG A 446 16.28 -14.50 4.88
C ARG A 446 17.18 -13.26 4.92
N LEU A 447 16.80 -12.23 5.67
CA LEU A 447 17.58 -10.99 5.78
C LEU A 447 18.83 -11.17 6.67
N THR A 448 18.70 -11.84 7.81
CA THR A 448 19.79 -11.93 8.80
C THR A 448 20.92 -12.84 8.33
N GLY A 449 22.12 -12.29 8.16
CA GLY A 449 23.28 -13.05 7.66
C GLY A 449 23.22 -13.35 6.16
N GLY A 450 22.24 -12.78 5.46
CA GLY A 450 22.07 -12.81 4.02
C GLY A 450 21.24 -14.00 3.50
N PRO A 451 20.64 -13.86 2.29
CA PRO A 451 19.63 -14.81 1.76
C PRO A 451 20.09 -16.27 1.64
N ALA A 452 21.39 -16.48 1.49
CA ALA A 452 21.98 -17.81 1.35
C ALA A 452 22.12 -18.58 2.68
N ASN A 453 21.86 -17.95 3.84
CA ASN A 453 22.14 -18.53 5.15
C ASN A 453 20.98 -18.38 6.15
N SER A 454 20.09 -19.37 6.18
CA SER A 454 18.98 -19.43 7.14
C SER A 454 19.37 -19.88 8.57
N GLY A 455 20.66 -20.09 8.86
CA GLY A 455 21.12 -20.59 10.16
C GLY A 455 21.25 -19.51 11.25
N CYS A 456 20.94 -18.25 10.93
CA CYS A 456 21.37 -17.11 11.75
C CYS A 456 20.45 -16.77 12.92
N LEU A 457 19.22 -17.30 12.95
CA LEU A 457 18.24 -17.05 14.02
C LEU A 457 17.78 -18.35 14.71
N GLY A 458 18.58 -19.42 14.67
CA GLY A 458 18.10 -20.76 15.05
C GLY A 458 17.92 -21.03 16.56
N TRP A 459 18.50 -20.25 17.47
CA TRP A 459 18.42 -20.55 18.91
C TRP A 459 18.73 -19.34 19.81
N GLY A 460 18.42 -19.47 21.11
CA GLY A 460 18.87 -18.57 22.16
C GLY A 460 18.36 -17.14 21.99
N GLU A 461 19.24 -16.16 22.20
CA GLU A 461 18.89 -14.73 22.07
C GLU A 461 18.54 -14.35 20.62
N SER A 462 19.29 -14.87 19.63
CA SER A 462 18.99 -14.66 18.21
C SER A 462 17.64 -15.26 17.80
N GLY A 463 17.33 -16.49 18.22
CA GLY A 463 16.02 -17.08 17.95
C GLY A 463 14.89 -16.36 18.67
N GLY A 464 15.16 -15.85 19.88
CA GLY A 464 14.24 -14.95 20.57
C GLY A 464 13.91 -13.70 19.75
N MET A 465 14.89 -13.05 19.13
CA MET A 465 14.59 -11.91 18.25
C MET A 465 13.78 -12.33 17.02
N GLY A 466 13.98 -13.53 16.48
CA GLY A 466 13.12 -14.13 15.45
C GLY A 466 11.64 -14.08 15.83
N GLU A 467 11.30 -14.56 17.04
CA GLU A 467 9.95 -14.46 17.60
C GLU A 467 9.50 -13.01 17.82
N GLY A 468 10.40 -12.16 18.32
CA GLY A 468 10.07 -10.78 18.64
C GLY A 468 9.79 -9.90 17.42
N TRP A 469 10.45 -10.14 16.29
CA TRP A 469 10.15 -9.42 15.05
C TRP A 469 8.78 -9.81 14.48
N GLY A 470 8.38 -11.08 14.58
CA GLY A 470 7.05 -11.52 14.16
C GLY A 470 5.95 -10.85 14.96
N ASP A 471 6.04 -10.91 16.30
CA ASP A 471 5.10 -10.24 17.18
C ASP A 471 5.08 -8.72 16.96
N PHE A 472 6.25 -8.11 16.75
CA PHE A 472 6.35 -6.67 16.48
C PHE A 472 5.60 -6.28 15.22
N PHE A 473 5.85 -6.95 14.09
CA PHE A 473 5.17 -6.63 12.83
C PHE A 473 3.66 -6.90 12.90
N ALA A 474 3.25 -8.02 13.50
CA ALA A 474 1.85 -8.33 13.75
C ALA A 474 1.16 -7.24 14.59
N THR A 475 1.86 -6.72 15.59
CA THR A 475 1.36 -5.67 16.49
C THR A 475 1.22 -4.32 15.80
N ILE A 476 2.22 -3.86 15.06
CA ILE A 476 2.19 -2.49 14.52
C ILE A 476 1.27 -2.36 13.30
N LEU A 477 1.08 -3.42 12.51
CA LEU A 477 0.23 -3.39 11.31
C LEU A 477 -1.28 -3.33 11.62
N ARG A 478 -1.66 -3.59 12.88
CA ARG A 478 -3.04 -3.43 13.38
C ARG A 478 -3.28 -2.14 14.16
N VAL A 479 -2.28 -1.27 14.28
CA VAL A 479 -2.46 0.05 14.91
C VAL A 479 -3.36 0.92 14.05
N LYS A 480 -4.35 1.57 14.68
CA LYS A 480 -5.34 2.44 14.02
C LYS A 480 -5.06 3.91 14.37
N PRO A 481 -5.44 4.88 13.51
CA PRO A 481 -5.21 6.31 13.77
C PRO A 481 -5.84 6.85 15.05
N SER A 482 -6.88 6.18 15.55
CA SER A 482 -7.57 6.54 16.79
C SER A 482 -6.84 6.05 18.05
N MET A 483 -5.75 5.31 17.91
CA MET A 483 -4.95 4.77 19.01
C MET A 483 -3.74 5.66 19.28
N ASP A 484 -3.29 5.68 20.53
CA ASP A 484 -2.09 6.39 20.97
C ASP A 484 -1.15 5.44 21.72
N ARG A 485 -0.02 5.96 22.21
CA ARG A 485 1.02 5.20 22.92
C ARG A 485 0.56 4.42 24.16
N THR A 486 -0.64 4.67 24.66
CA THR A 486 -1.22 3.95 25.79
C THR A 486 -1.91 2.65 25.37
N VAL A 487 -2.15 2.43 24.07
CA VAL A 487 -2.77 1.19 23.58
C VAL A 487 -1.90 -0.02 23.89
N GLU A 488 -2.56 -1.12 24.22
CA GLU A 488 -1.94 -2.37 24.60
C GLU A 488 -2.43 -3.50 23.70
N PHE A 489 -1.51 -4.36 23.26
CA PHE A 489 -1.82 -5.48 22.37
C PHE A 489 -1.41 -6.81 22.99
N GLY A 490 -2.29 -7.80 22.91
CA GLY A 490 -1.90 -9.19 23.04
C GLY A 490 -1.67 -9.83 21.67
N MET A 491 -1.18 -11.07 21.68
CA MET A 491 -0.92 -11.88 20.50
C MET A 491 -1.69 -13.18 20.60
N GLY A 492 -2.33 -13.60 19.51
CA GLY A 492 -3.19 -14.78 19.52
C GLY A 492 -4.41 -14.60 20.44
N ASP A 493 -4.83 -13.36 20.72
CA ASP A 493 -5.87 -13.07 21.70
C ASP A 493 -7.17 -13.74 21.27
N TRP A 494 -7.58 -13.56 20.03
CA TRP A 494 -8.80 -14.18 19.54
C TRP A 494 -8.63 -15.70 19.45
N ALA A 495 -7.60 -16.23 18.81
CA ALA A 495 -7.43 -17.67 18.69
C ALA A 495 -7.38 -18.38 20.07
N ASN A 496 -6.75 -17.75 21.07
CA ASN A 496 -6.57 -18.27 22.43
C ASN A 496 -7.64 -17.79 23.44
N GLY A 497 -8.84 -17.41 23.00
CA GLY A 497 -9.97 -17.17 23.91
C GLY A 497 -9.98 -15.84 24.68
N GLY A 498 -9.14 -14.89 24.31
CA GLY A 498 -9.06 -13.52 24.85
C GLY A 498 -7.88 -13.28 25.80
N GLU A 499 -7.15 -14.34 26.17
CA GLU A 499 -6.06 -14.28 27.16
C GLU A 499 -4.70 -13.90 26.54
N GLY A 500 -4.54 -14.08 25.23
CA GLY A 500 -3.26 -13.98 24.52
C GLY A 500 -2.30 -15.12 24.87
N ILE A 501 -1.16 -15.16 24.18
CA ILE A 501 -0.17 -16.25 24.33
C ILE A 501 1.17 -15.80 24.93
N ARG A 502 1.35 -14.49 25.13
CA ARG A 502 2.57 -13.90 25.73
C ARG A 502 2.30 -13.56 27.19
N ARG A 503 3.38 -13.46 27.97
CA ARG A 503 3.27 -13.29 29.44
C ARG A 503 2.69 -11.93 29.84
N TYR A 504 2.92 -10.91 29.02
CA TYR A 504 2.42 -9.57 29.19
C TYR A 504 1.98 -9.03 27.83
N LYS A 505 1.00 -8.13 27.83
CA LYS A 505 0.65 -7.36 26.63
C LYS A 505 1.82 -6.46 26.22
N TYR A 506 1.95 -6.19 24.93
CA TYR A 506 2.82 -5.13 24.42
C TYR A 506 2.25 -3.79 24.85
N SER A 507 3.05 -3.00 25.57
CA SER A 507 2.60 -1.77 26.21
C SER A 507 3.80 -0.88 26.49
N THR A 508 3.64 0.43 26.30
CA THR A 508 4.65 1.42 26.72
C THR A 508 4.64 1.62 28.25
N SER A 509 3.69 1.04 28.97
CA SER A 509 3.64 1.07 30.43
C SER A 509 4.54 -0.01 31.05
N ILE A 510 5.51 0.41 31.87
CA ILE A 510 6.34 -0.53 32.66
C ILE A 510 5.51 -1.29 33.71
N LYS A 511 4.35 -0.75 34.10
CA LYS A 511 3.42 -1.43 35.00
C LYS A 511 2.75 -2.62 34.31
N THR A 512 2.30 -2.44 33.07
CA THR A 512 1.66 -3.50 32.30
C THR A 512 2.68 -4.52 31.82
N ASN A 513 3.79 -4.05 31.25
CA ASN A 513 4.87 -4.89 30.78
C ASN A 513 6.21 -4.48 31.41
N PRO A 514 6.63 -5.18 32.48
CA PRO A 514 7.86 -4.90 33.21
C PRO A 514 9.11 -5.54 32.59
N GLU A 515 9.01 -6.14 31.40
CA GLU A 515 10.12 -6.85 30.78
C GLU A 515 11.21 -5.88 30.30
N THR A 516 12.45 -6.23 30.64
CA THR A 516 13.67 -5.46 30.34
C THR A 516 14.82 -6.42 30.00
N PHE A 517 15.95 -5.90 29.54
CA PHE A 517 17.06 -6.72 29.04
C PHE A 517 17.58 -7.77 30.04
N ILE A 518 17.55 -7.52 31.36
CA ILE A 518 17.97 -8.52 32.36
C ILE A 518 17.03 -9.73 32.42
N TRP A 519 15.78 -9.61 31.96
CA TRP A 519 14.81 -10.71 31.97
C TRP A 519 15.24 -11.88 31.09
N LEU A 520 16.06 -11.64 30.07
CA LEU A 520 16.62 -12.71 29.24
C LEU A 520 17.40 -13.76 30.04
N GLY A 521 17.87 -13.43 31.24
CA GLY A 521 18.55 -14.35 32.16
C GLY A 521 17.67 -14.90 33.29
N LYS A 522 16.40 -14.50 33.39
CA LYS A 522 15.49 -14.95 34.46
C LYS A 522 14.97 -16.38 34.21
N PRO A 523 14.65 -17.12 35.28
CA PRO A 523 13.89 -18.37 35.15
C PRO A 523 12.61 -18.16 34.32
N GLY A 524 12.35 -19.04 33.36
CA GLY A 524 11.23 -18.94 32.42
C GLY A 524 11.55 -18.25 31.09
N TYR A 525 12.72 -17.61 30.94
CA TYR A 525 13.12 -16.92 29.69
C TYR A 525 14.17 -17.70 28.88
N TRP A 526 14.20 -19.03 29.04
CA TRP A 526 15.08 -19.91 28.28
C TRP A 526 14.55 -20.16 26.85
N GLY A 527 13.23 -20.19 26.68
CA GLY A 527 12.57 -20.37 25.39
C GLY A 527 12.60 -19.11 24.53
N VAL A 528 12.61 -19.30 23.21
CA VAL A 528 12.67 -18.20 22.23
C VAL A 528 11.48 -17.27 22.35
N HIS A 529 10.26 -17.78 22.55
CA HIS A 529 9.05 -16.97 22.68
C HIS A 529 9.12 -15.95 23.82
N ALA A 530 9.60 -16.37 25.00
CA ALA A 530 9.72 -15.50 26.16
C ALA A 530 10.79 -14.41 25.93
N LYS A 531 11.90 -14.74 25.26
CA LYS A 531 12.90 -13.75 24.85
C LYS A 531 12.34 -12.80 23.78
N GLY A 532 11.55 -13.32 22.85
CA GLY A 532 10.91 -12.55 21.78
C GLY A 532 9.96 -11.50 22.31
N ALA A 533 9.17 -11.82 23.34
CA ALA A 533 8.31 -10.83 23.99
C ALA A 533 9.10 -9.61 24.51
N VAL A 534 10.28 -9.83 25.09
CA VAL A 534 11.16 -8.73 25.52
C VAL A 534 11.61 -7.89 24.33
N TRP A 535 12.01 -8.52 23.22
CA TRP A 535 12.47 -7.83 22.01
C TRP A 535 11.35 -7.04 21.32
N ALA A 536 10.20 -7.68 21.10
CA ALA A 536 9.02 -7.06 20.50
C ALA A 536 8.60 -5.83 21.29
N ASN A 537 8.59 -5.91 22.62
CA ASN A 537 8.22 -4.78 23.45
C ASN A 537 9.28 -3.65 23.48
N MET A 538 10.56 -3.96 23.26
CA MET A 538 11.57 -2.93 23.01
C MET A 538 11.33 -2.21 21.69
N LEU A 539 11.01 -2.94 20.62
CA LEU A 539 10.67 -2.33 19.33
C LEU A 539 9.35 -1.56 19.39
N TYR A 540 8.39 -1.99 20.20
CA TYR A 540 7.14 -1.25 20.44
C TYR A 540 7.37 0.14 21.06
N GLU A 541 8.36 0.28 21.94
CA GLU A 541 8.79 1.59 22.44
C GLU A 541 9.42 2.45 21.32
N VAL A 542 10.24 1.85 20.45
CA VAL A 542 10.84 2.56 19.31
C VAL A 542 9.75 3.02 18.35
N PHE A 543 8.75 2.18 18.08
CA PHE A 543 7.59 2.50 17.23
C PHE A 543 6.89 3.75 17.74
N TRP A 544 6.50 3.78 19.03
CA TRP A 544 5.79 4.92 19.58
C TRP A 544 6.65 6.18 19.63
N ASN A 545 7.94 6.09 19.97
CA ASN A 545 8.81 7.26 19.93
C ASN A 545 8.94 7.86 18.52
N LEU A 546 8.97 7.02 17.48
CA LEU A 546 9.02 7.50 16.09
C LEU A 546 7.66 8.04 15.62
N VAL A 547 6.55 7.43 16.03
CA VAL A 547 5.21 7.95 15.76
C VAL A 547 4.99 9.29 16.45
N ASP A 548 5.42 9.45 17.70
CA ASP A 548 5.33 10.71 18.45
C ASP A 548 6.12 11.83 17.75
N LYS A 549 7.26 11.49 17.13
CA LYS A 549 8.11 12.46 16.39
C LYS A 549 7.62 12.79 14.98
N HIS A 550 7.24 11.77 14.22
CA HIS A 550 7.00 11.89 12.77
C HIS A 550 5.52 11.75 12.36
N GLY A 551 4.64 11.56 13.34
CA GLY A 551 3.25 11.27 13.12
C GLY A 551 2.99 9.86 12.59
N PHE A 552 1.71 9.55 12.44
CA PHE A 552 1.21 8.28 11.91
C PHE A 552 0.53 8.49 10.56
N THR A 553 0.60 7.50 9.67
CA THR A 553 -0.16 7.46 8.42
C THR A 553 -0.90 6.13 8.26
N THR A 554 -2.11 6.17 7.71
CA THR A 554 -2.93 4.99 7.40
C THR A 554 -2.53 4.28 6.13
N GLN A 555 -1.88 4.98 5.21
CA GLN A 555 -1.31 4.35 4.04
C GLN A 555 -0.09 3.58 4.52
N TRP A 556 0.07 2.30 4.16
CA TRP A 556 1.27 1.53 4.51
C TRP A 556 2.20 1.34 3.32
N PHE A 557 1.65 1.48 2.10
CA PHE A 557 2.36 1.36 0.85
C PHE A 557 2.84 2.74 0.39
N PRO A 558 4.08 2.85 -0.11
CA PRO A 558 4.47 4.05 -0.84
C PRO A 558 3.66 4.20 -2.12
N PRO A 559 3.43 5.45 -2.59
CA PRO A 559 2.70 5.70 -3.82
C PRO A 559 3.36 4.99 -5.00
N THR A 560 2.55 4.49 -5.92
CA THR A 560 2.99 3.85 -7.17
C THR A 560 3.27 4.88 -8.27
N SER A 561 2.82 6.11 -8.10
CA SER A 561 3.04 7.20 -9.05
C SER A 561 4.47 7.76 -8.95
N THR A 562 4.92 8.35 -10.07
CA THR A 562 6.17 9.13 -10.13
C THR A 562 5.93 10.63 -10.00
N ASP A 563 4.71 11.05 -9.61
CA ASP A 563 4.37 12.46 -9.43
C ASP A 563 5.11 13.00 -8.20
N SER A 564 5.74 14.17 -8.36
CA SER A 564 6.52 14.77 -7.30
C SER A 564 5.69 15.08 -6.06
N ASP A 565 4.43 15.46 -6.21
CA ASP A 565 3.57 15.83 -5.08
C ASP A 565 3.19 14.60 -4.25
N ASP A 566 2.82 13.50 -4.92
CA ASP A 566 2.53 12.22 -4.28
C ASP A 566 3.78 11.71 -3.54
N LEU A 567 4.95 11.78 -4.19
CA LEU A 567 6.22 11.37 -3.60
C LEU A 567 6.61 12.23 -2.40
N LEU A 568 6.41 13.54 -2.44
CA LEU A 568 6.72 14.48 -1.33
C LEU A 568 5.74 14.35 -0.15
N SER A 569 4.53 13.86 -0.40
CA SER A 569 3.58 13.56 0.68
C SER A 569 4.03 12.35 1.52
N TRP A 570 4.69 11.38 0.88
CA TRP A 570 5.06 10.10 1.48
C TRP A 570 6.51 10.02 1.97
N TYR A 571 7.42 10.61 1.20
CA TYR A 571 8.85 10.56 1.43
C TYR A 571 9.38 11.91 1.92
N THR A 572 10.43 11.85 2.73
CA THR A 572 11.34 12.96 2.95
C THR A 572 12.72 12.63 2.36
N PHE A 573 13.57 13.63 2.22
CA PHE A 573 14.91 13.48 1.64
C PHE A 573 15.98 13.51 2.71
N SER A 574 17.01 12.67 2.55
CA SER A 574 18.17 12.67 3.43
C SER A 574 18.83 14.05 3.43
N PRO A 575 19.16 14.61 4.62
CA PRO A 575 19.93 15.86 4.70
C PRO A 575 21.26 15.79 3.95
N SER A 576 21.79 14.58 3.77
CA SER A 576 23.07 14.30 3.12
C SER A 576 22.97 14.00 1.62
N SER A 577 21.76 13.89 1.05
CA SER A 577 21.57 13.52 -0.35
C SER A 577 20.24 14.02 -0.92
N THR A 578 20.30 14.67 -2.09
CA THR A 578 19.11 15.10 -2.84
C THR A 578 18.42 13.97 -3.59
N THR A 579 18.98 12.76 -3.57
CA THR A 579 18.44 11.59 -4.29
C THR A 579 17.98 10.47 -3.36
N HIS A 580 18.48 10.45 -2.12
CA HIS A 580 18.11 9.43 -1.15
C HIS A 580 16.88 9.87 -0.37
N LYS A 581 15.81 9.07 -0.46
CA LYS A 581 14.51 9.34 0.15
C LYS A 581 14.12 8.23 1.11
N TYR A 582 13.38 8.56 2.17
CA TYR A 582 12.93 7.60 3.17
C TYR A 582 11.52 7.93 3.67
N PRO A 583 10.78 6.94 4.23
CA PRO A 583 9.41 7.16 4.67
C PRO A 583 9.32 8.29 5.70
N LYS A 584 8.37 9.19 5.50
CA LYS A 584 8.22 10.40 6.31
C LYS A 584 7.57 10.16 7.67
N HIS A 585 6.74 9.14 7.81
CA HIS A 585 5.92 8.89 9.01
C HIS A 585 6.54 7.83 9.90
N GLY A 586 6.31 7.91 11.21
CA GLY A 586 6.99 7.07 12.20
C GLY A 586 6.70 5.59 12.04
N ASN A 587 5.45 5.22 11.74
CA ASN A 587 5.04 3.83 11.56
C ASN A 587 5.65 3.17 10.32
N THR A 588 5.88 3.94 9.24
CA THR A 588 6.49 3.41 8.01
C THR A 588 8.01 3.54 8.02
N LEU A 589 8.55 4.55 8.70
CA LEU A 589 9.97 4.69 8.93
C LEU A 589 10.51 3.52 9.75
N ILE A 590 9.83 3.12 10.83
CA ILE A 590 10.33 2.01 11.64
C ILE A 590 10.30 0.66 10.91
N LEU A 591 9.33 0.43 10.01
CA LEU A 591 9.36 -0.74 9.13
C LEU A 591 10.66 -0.77 8.30
N GLN A 592 11.01 0.36 7.68
CA GLN A 592 12.25 0.50 6.91
C GLN A 592 13.49 0.25 7.78
N LEU A 593 13.57 0.90 8.95
CA LEU A 593 14.72 0.82 9.85
C LEU A 593 14.93 -0.59 10.41
N VAL A 594 13.86 -1.31 10.74
CA VAL A 594 13.95 -2.68 11.25
C VAL A 594 14.42 -3.63 10.14
N LEU A 595 13.90 -3.50 8.91
CA LEU A 595 14.33 -4.32 7.77
C LEU A 595 15.80 -4.07 7.41
N ASP A 596 16.22 -2.82 7.37
CA ASP A 596 17.61 -2.47 7.09
C ASP A 596 18.53 -2.89 8.24
N GLY A 597 18.05 -2.82 9.49
CA GLY A 597 18.73 -3.39 10.65
C GLY A 597 18.98 -4.90 10.51
N MET A 598 17.98 -5.66 10.05
CA MET A 598 18.14 -7.10 9.78
C MET A 598 19.17 -7.40 8.69
N LYS A 599 19.26 -6.55 7.65
CA LYS A 599 20.27 -6.68 6.59
C LYS A 599 21.70 -6.36 7.09
N LEU A 600 21.82 -5.47 8.07
CA LEU A 600 23.10 -4.98 8.59
C LEU A 600 23.66 -5.83 9.73
N GLN A 601 22.80 -6.46 10.53
CA GLN A 601 23.23 -7.19 11.72
C GLN A 601 24.02 -8.46 11.37
N PRO A 602 24.96 -8.91 12.23
CA PRO A 602 25.70 -10.14 12.00
C PRO A 602 24.81 -11.37 12.12
N CYS A 603 25.28 -12.50 11.61
CA CYS A 603 24.67 -13.80 11.88
C CYS A 603 24.70 -14.11 13.38
N ARG A 604 23.61 -14.68 13.92
CA ARG A 604 23.42 -14.97 15.36
C ARG A 604 23.62 -13.72 16.25
N PRO A 605 22.88 -12.63 15.97
CA PRO A 605 23.05 -11.39 16.71
C PRO A 605 22.56 -11.52 18.16
N THR A 606 23.16 -10.71 19.04
CA THR A 606 22.58 -10.38 20.35
C THR A 606 21.61 -9.19 20.21
N PHE A 607 20.80 -8.90 21.24
CA PHE A 607 19.94 -7.71 21.29
C PHE A 607 20.77 -6.43 21.12
N ILE A 608 21.99 -6.41 21.66
CA ILE A 608 22.94 -5.30 21.48
C ILE A 608 23.31 -5.15 20.01
N ASN A 609 23.63 -6.25 19.32
CA ASN A 609 23.95 -6.19 17.89
C ASN A 609 22.76 -5.72 17.05
N ALA A 610 21.56 -6.22 17.33
CA ALA A 610 20.35 -5.83 16.58
C ALA A 610 19.96 -4.37 16.83
N ARG A 611 20.04 -3.89 18.09
CA ARG A 611 19.88 -2.46 18.43
C ARG A 611 20.86 -1.60 17.65
N ASP A 612 22.14 -1.96 17.69
CA ASP A 612 23.19 -1.18 17.03
C ASP A 612 23.02 -1.21 15.51
N ALA A 613 22.51 -2.30 14.93
CA ALA A 613 22.17 -2.38 13.52
C ALA A 613 20.97 -1.48 13.14
N ILE A 614 19.95 -1.35 13.98
CA ILE A 614 18.83 -0.42 13.77
C ILE A 614 19.31 1.04 13.86
N LEU A 615 20.17 1.37 14.84
CA LEU A 615 20.79 2.70 14.93
C LEU A 615 21.68 3.00 13.72
N GLN A 616 22.40 1.99 13.21
CA GLN A 616 23.21 2.12 12.00
C GLN A 616 22.32 2.28 10.75
N ALA A 617 21.19 1.58 10.67
CA ALA A 617 20.20 1.76 9.62
C ALA A 617 19.68 3.20 9.59
N ASP A 618 19.32 3.76 10.75
CA ASP A 618 18.89 5.17 10.85
C ASP A 618 20.02 6.12 10.42
N LYS A 619 21.25 5.88 10.88
CA LYS A 619 22.41 6.68 10.48
C LYS A 619 22.62 6.70 8.97
N VAL A 620 22.44 5.57 8.29
CA VAL A 620 22.63 5.45 6.84
C VAL A 620 21.46 6.07 6.08
N LEU A 621 20.22 5.83 6.53
CA LEU A 621 19.00 6.22 5.84
C LEU A 621 18.69 7.71 6.02
N THR A 622 18.75 8.21 7.27
CA THR A 622 18.27 9.54 7.66
C THR A 622 19.41 10.49 8.06
N GLY A 623 20.65 9.98 8.15
CA GLY A 623 21.77 10.72 8.75
C GLY A 623 21.80 10.65 10.27
N GLY A 624 20.95 9.83 10.90
CA GLY A 624 20.94 9.60 12.35
C GLY A 624 20.01 10.54 13.11
N GLU A 625 19.06 11.17 12.42
CA GLU A 625 18.16 12.17 13.01
C GLU A 625 17.24 11.56 14.08
N ASN A 626 17.09 10.23 14.11
CA ASN A 626 16.21 9.50 15.04
C ASN A 626 16.96 8.76 16.14
N SER A 627 18.28 8.97 16.21
CA SER A 627 19.14 8.25 17.15
C SER A 627 18.69 8.42 18.61
N CYS A 628 18.20 9.61 19.00
CA CYS A 628 17.75 9.86 20.36
C CYS A 628 16.44 9.14 20.70
N GLU A 629 15.48 9.10 19.79
CA GLU A 629 14.21 8.39 19.95
C GLU A 629 14.44 6.89 20.10
N ILE A 630 15.33 6.33 19.26
CA ILE A 630 15.73 4.93 19.31
C ILE A 630 16.47 4.62 20.61
N TRP A 631 17.45 5.45 21.01
CA TRP A 631 18.17 5.26 22.27
C TRP A 631 17.27 5.35 23.50
N LYS A 632 16.35 6.32 23.56
CA LYS A 632 15.40 6.49 24.68
C LYS A 632 14.53 5.24 24.83
N ALA A 633 14.02 4.68 23.74
CA ALA A 633 13.22 3.46 23.73
C ALA A 633 13.99 2.24 24.28
N PHE A 634 15.17 1.95 23.73
CA PHE A 634 15.98 0.82 24.19
C PHE A 634 16.50 1.00 25.62
N ALA A 635 16.93 2.21 25.98
CA ALA A 635 17.39 2.53 27.33
C ALA A 635 16.27 2.38 28.37
N LYS A 636 15.04 2.77 28.06
CA LYS A 636 13.87 2.58 28.95
C LYS A 636 13.69 1.13 29.38
N ARG A 637 14.07 0.17 28.52
CA ARG A 637 14.01 -1.27 28.80
C ARG A 637 15.37 -1.90 29.10
N GLY A 638 16.33 -1.11 29.58
CA GLY A 638 17.61 -1.59 30.08
C GLY A 638 18.66 -1.92 29.01
N LEU A 639 18.39 -1.61 27.73
CA LEU A 639 19.30 -1.84 26.60
C LEU A 639 20.00 -0.55 26.13
N GLY A 640 20.34 0.33 27.08
CA GLY A 640 21.06 1.59 26.83
C GLY A 640 22.55 1.42 26.50
N THR A 641 23.25 2.54 26.37
CA THR A 641 24.63 2.62 25.81
C THR A 641 25.66 1.74 26.51
N LYS A 642 25.50 1.46 27.81
CA LYS A 642 26.42 0.60 28.59
C LYS A 642 25.90 -0.81 28.83
N ALA A 643 24.78 -1.19 28.23
CA ALA A 643 24.26 -2.55 28.33
C ALA A 643 25.30 -3.53 27.76
N LYS A 644 25.53 -4.64 28.46
CA LYS A 644 26.56 -5.62 28.08
C LYS A 644 26.22 -7.02 28.52
N ILE A 645 26.87 -7.99 27.89
CA ILE A 645 26.84 -9.40 28.29
C ILE A 645 28.21 -9.74 28.90
N VAL A 646 28.24 -10.16 30.15
CA VAL A 646 29.46 -10.55 30.87
C VAL A 646 29.59 -12.07 30.84
N GLY A 647 30.74 -12.58 30.38
CA GLY A 647 30.98 -14.04 30.30
C GLY A 647 30.12 -14.77 29.27
N GLY A 648 29.68 -14.06 28.21
CA GLY A 648 28.96 -14.68 27.09
C GLY A 648 29.89 -15.53 26.22
N THR A 649 29.33 -16.52 25.52
CA THR A 649 30.03 -17.32 24.51
C THR A 649 29.41 -17.09 23.13
N PRO A 650 30.09 -17.47 22.02
CA PRO A 650 29.49 -17.43 20.68
C PRO A 650 28.21 -18.28 20.54
N TRP A 651 27.98 -19.21 21.48
CA TRP A 651 26.81 -20.10 21.50
C TRP A 651 25.68 -19.56 22.39
N GLY A 652 25.86 -18.36 22.98
CA GLY A 652 24.94 -17.76 23.94
C GLY A 652 25.44 -17.81 25.38
N GLY A 653 24.53 -17.59 26.33
CA GLY A 653 24.87 -17.50 27.75
C GLY A 653 25.50 -16.16 28.15
N GLY A 654 26.03 -16.09 29.37
CA GLY A 654 26.54 -14.87 29.99
C GLY A 654 25.50 -14.13 30.85
N GLU A 655 25.97 -13.22 31.69
CA GLU A 655 25.12 -12.38 32.53
C GLU A 655 24.78 -11.08 31.79
N ARG A 656 23.50 -10.80 31.58
CA ARG A 656 23.04 -9.52 31.01
C ARG A 656 23.14 -8.44 32.09
N LYS A 657 23.82 -7.34 31.76
CA LYS A 657 23.87 -6.14 32.59
C LYS A 657 23.13 -5.02 31.88
N GLU A 658 22.14 -4.45 32.57
CA GLU A 658 21.32 -3.37 32.03
C GLU A 658 22.06 -2.03 32.05
N SER A 659 21.62 -1.16 31.16
CA SER A 659 21.91 0.26 31.22
C SER A 659 20.68 1.05 30.81
N TYR A 660 20.38 2.09 31.57
CA TYR A 660 19.37 3.08 31.23
C TYR A 660 20.00 4.38 30.70
N GLN A 661 21.31 4.37 30.42
CA GLN A 661 22.04 5.54 29.94
C GLN A 661 21.85 5.71 28.44
N ILE A 662 21.48 6.92 28.03
CA ILE A 662 21.44 7.37 26.64
C ILE A 662 22.70 8.20 26.32
N PRO A 663 23.04 8.43 25.03
CA PRO A 663 24.10 9.36 24.66
C PRO A 663 23.87 10.75 25.23
N LYS A 664 24.93 11.46 25.61
CA LYS A 664 24.84 12.78 26.26
C LYS A 664 24.04 13.80 25.44
N GLN A 665 24.22 13.79 24.11
CA GLN A 665 23.47 14.69 23.23
C GLN A 665 21.94 14.49 23.30
N CYS A 666 21.48 13.30 23.70
CA CYS A 666 20.05 12.99 23.81
C CYS A 666 19.45 13.35 25.18
N SER A 667 20.28 13.78 26.15
CA SER A 667 19.84 14.18 27.50
C SER A 667 19.60 15.67 27.65
N GLU A 668 20.06 16.50 26.70
CA GLU A 668 19.90 17.96 26.75
C GLU A 668 18.56 18.43 26.18
N ASP A 669 17.90 17.62 25.35
CA ASP A 669 16.59 17.92 24.75
C ASP A 669 15.39 17.82 25.74
N ASP A 670 15.60 17.28 26.94
CA ASP A 670 14.54 17.12 27.96
C ASP A 670 14.35 18.38 28.86
N TYR A 671 15.11 19.47 28.65
CA TYR A 671 15.01 20.68 29.49
C TYR A 671 13.75 21.55 29.26
N TYR A 672 12.88 21.19 28.32
CA TYR A 672 11.66 21.97 28.02
C TYR A 672 10.33 21.25 28.28
N TYR A 673 10.34 20.02 28.79
CA TYR A 673 9.09 19.32 29.10
C TYR A 673 9.33 18.40 30.30
N TYR A 674 8.59 18.63 31.38
CA TYR A 674 8.42 17.87 32.63
C TYR A 674 8.70 18.72 33.87
N ASP A 675 7.66 19.47 34.28
CA ASP A 675 7.48 19.90 35.66
C ASP A 675 7.29 18.65 36.52
N TYR A 676 8.30 18.34 37.33
CA TYR A 676 8.25 17.29 38.33
C TYR A 676 7.46 17.78 39.54
N SER A 677 6.13 17.69 39.46
CA SER A 677 5.25 18.02 40.59
C SER A 677 4.25 16.93 40.94
N GLU A 678 4.56 15.63 40.74
CA GLU A 678 3.72 14.54 41.27
C GLU A 678 4.55 13.32 41.74
N LEU A 679 5.50 13.56 42.66
CA LEU A 679 5.98 12.54 43.58
C LEU A 679 5.94 13.10 45.00
N ASN A 680 4.79 12.97 45.65
CA ASN A 680 4.62 12.86 47.10
C ASN A 680 3.40 11.98 47.40
#